data_AF-A0ABD1AP68-F1
#
_entry.id   AF-A0ABD1AP68-F1
#
_cell.length_a   1.000
_cell.length_b   1.000
_cell.length_c   1.000
_cell.angle_alpha   90.00
_cell.angle_beta   90.00
_cell.angle_gamma   90.00
#
_symmetry.space_group_name_H-M   'P 1'
#
loop_
_entity.id
_entity.type
_entity.pdbx_description
1 polymer ?
#
loop_
_entity_poly.entity_id
_entity_poly.type
_entity_poly.pdbx_seq_one_letter_code
_entity_poly.pdbx_strand_id
1 'polypeptide(L)'
;MATTSVKLPIHHHPLSPIVGFVFATCAGCHVKVMLYNSYICMEPSCFLFFHKECAEAPLMINHPSHPHHHLRLTNDSGDGPCDLCGQKLLPPGYSCPSCEFKLDLLCGIKPSPSAIERPLCHDHPLVFLKEREEGKVPCEVCKDSIGGSSYSCLECEVYFHVDCVNLSKEISHPCHSRHPLKLIESDTLTDDAQKTCLLYEGQLKYVYHCSICNFTICLGCTRNPPPLVVEHTKTHKHPLTLFSKKISFTCDICGEKGIMLYICFQCDFVIHGKCIGLPRVININRHDHRISFTPHHGAGYSKCGVCRKYISKYFRAYSCSVCPNYAVHIGCVMNGDVWDGKELEGIPDDAEDIAPFKVVGGNLICHISHKEHTLRLHQEDIINDEHKQCIACSHPVGFGSIYVCEEYCFFLHEKCANLPLKRKFAFDIIPFTLEVVCRVYYCTFCGILSDGFRYTSQRNVNIDVHCGSLSEPLVHDGHIHPLYFYTLINNPSCNGCYKRVNSKVLRCDDCDYNLCFSCASLPEKIWYMNDEHPLTLCCVEKGSSKNNKNWCDNCERELEPRKWFYTCSDCEVSLHVQCVLGDFSRLVPGRIFEVNDGTKYEVVLNNHNTRPSCSHCHSRCKASVILKDRNEDNGYLCSHSCYLSA
;
A
#
# COMPACT_ATOMS: atom_id res chain seq x y z
N MET A 1 -13.03 23.17 -12.12
CA MET A 1 -13.64 23.01 -10.79
C MET A 1 -12.88 21.90 -10.09
N ALA A 2 -12.25 22.22 -8.96
CA ALA A 2 -11.62 21.22 -8.09
C ALA A 2 -12.72 20.26 -7.60
N THR A 3 -12.49 18.96 -7.65
CA THR A 3 -13.35 17.96 -7.02
C THR A 3 -13.16 18.08 -5.51
N THR A 4 -13.79 19.08 -4.91
CA THR A 4 -13.78 19.29 -3.46
C THR A 4 -14.44 18.11 -2.78
N SER A 5 -13.73 17.47 -1.85
CA SER A 5 -14.29 16.41 -1.02
C SER A 5 -15.54 16.89 -0.31
N VAL A 6 -16.63 16.14 -0.39
CA VAL A 6 -17.93 16.49 0.20
C VAL A 6 -18.14 15.66 1.45
N LYS A 7 -18.49 16.30 2.56
CA LYS A 7 -18.91 15.58 3.77
C LYS A 7 -20.35 15.13 3.58
N LEU A 8 -20.56 13.83 3.39
CA LEU A 8 -21.87 13.22 3.17
C LEU A 8 -22.31 12.45 4.42
N PRO A 9 -23.62 12.40 4.74
CA PRO A 9 -24.12 11.86 6.01
C PRO A 9 -23.87 10.37 6.19
N ILE A 10 -23.67 9.64 5.09
CA ILE A 10 -23.46 8.19 5.07
C ILE A 10 -22.11 7.75 5.63
N HIS A 11 -21.12 8.64 5.67
CA HIS A 11 -19.76 8.29 6.04
C HIS A 11 -19.08 9.44 6.79
N HIS A 12 -18.34 9.11 7.85
CA HIS A 12 -17.75 10.13 8.73
C HIS A 12 -16.67 10.98 8.03
N HIS A 13 -15.91 10.37 7.13
CA HIS A 13 -14.88 11.07 6.36
C HIS A 13 -15.45 11.75 5.11
N PRO A 14 -14.87 12.88 4.67
CA PRO A 14 -15.21 13.48 3.38
C PRO A 14 -15.01 12.51 2.22
N LEU A 15 -15.97 12.46 1.31
CA LEU A 15 -15.94 11.63 0.12
C LEU A 15 -15.54 12.45 -1.11
N SER A 16 -14.67 11.89 -1.94
CA SER A 16 -14.23 12.51 -3.20
C SER A 16 -14.94 11.85 -4.38
N PRO A 17 -15.48 12.60 -5.34
CA PRO A 17 -16.08 12.02 -6.54
C PRO A 17 -15.00 11.45 -7.48
N ILE A 18 -15.24 10.26 -8.02
CA ILE A 18 -14.47 9.62 -9.08
C ILE A 18 -15.31 9.65 -10.35
N VAL A 19 -14.80 10.33 -11.39
CA VAL A 19 -15.49 10.45 -12.69
C VAL A 19 -15.27 9.22 -13.58
N GLY A 20 -14.21 8.44 -13.33
CA GLY A 20 -13.84 7.25 -14.10
C GLY A 20 -14.57 5.96 -13.70
N PHE A 21 -14.24 4.88 -14.41
CA PHE A 21 -14.73 3.53 -14.09
C PHE A 21 -13.85 2.87 -13.03
N VAL A 22 -14.47 2.30 -11.99
CA VAL A 22 -13.78 1.54 -10.94
C VAL A 22 -14.53 0.26 -10.63
N PHE A 23 -13.82 -0.87 -10.57
CA PHE A 23 -14.40 -2.13 -10.11
C PHE A 23 -14.21 -2.28 -8.61
N ALA A 24 -15.28 -2.11 -7.83
CA ALA A 24 -15.23 -2.14 -6.37
C ALA A 24 -16.55 -2.62 -5.78
N THR A 25 -16.50 -3.01 -4.50
CA THR A 25 -17.71 -3.21 -3.69
C THR A 25 -18.14 -1.88 -3.11
N CYS A 26 -19.39 -1.48 -3.35
CA CYS A 26 -19.96 -0.30 -2.72
C CYS A 26 -20.15 -0.56 -1.22
N ALA A 27 -19.57 0.25 -0.34
CA ALA A 27 -19.71 0.13 1.11
C ALA A 27 -21.11 0.53 1.63
N GLY A 28 -21.92 1.19 0.81
CA GLY A 28 -23.30 1.52 1.14
C GLY A 28 -24.25 0.33 0.96
N CYS A 29 -24.27 -0.25 -0.25
CA CYS A 29 -25.19 -1.35 -0.59
C CYS A 29 -24.54 -2.74 -0.62
N HIS A 30 -23.23 -2.83 -0.38
CA HIS A 30 -22.44 -4.07 -0.37
C HIS A 30 -22.44 -4.86 -1.68
N VAL A 31 -22.85 -4.22 -2.78
CA VAL A 31 -22.86 -4.81 -4.13
C VAL A 31 -21.52 -4.56 -4.82
N LYS A 32 -20.93 -5.62 -5.38
CA LYS A 32 -19.69 -5.57 -6.17
C LYS A 32 -19.99 -5.45 -7.66
N VAL A 33 -19.73 -4.28 -8.22
CA VAL A 33 -19.98 -3.95 -9.64
C VAL A 33 -18.92 -2.97 -10.17
N MET A 34 -18.94 -2.72 -11.49
CA MET A 34 -18.21 -1.62 -12.07
C MET A 34 -18.97 -0.31 -11.80
N LEU A 35 -18.37 0.56 -11.02
CA LEU A 35 -18.86 1.87 -10.65
C LEU A 35 -18.46 2.89 -11.71
N TYR A 36 -19.36 3.79 -12.07
CA TYR A 36 -19.10 4.99 -12.87
C TYR A 36 -19.66 6.19 -12.13
N ASN A 37 -18.94 7.32 -12.11
CA ASN A 37 -19.31 8.50 -11.32
C ASN A 37 -19.55 8.18 -9.83
N SER A 38 -18.66 7.43 -9.20
CA SER A 38 -18.75 7.01 -7.80
C SER A 38 -18.14 8.01 -6.83
N TYR A 39 -18.24 7.73 -5.54
CA TYR A 39 -17.48 8.40 -4.49
C TYR A 39 -16.50 7.44 -3.83
N ILE A 40 -15.42 8.00 -3.29
CA ILE A 40 -14.42 7.27 -2.51
C ILE A 40 -14.01 8.05 -1.27
N CYS A 41 -13.87 7.33 -0.18
CA CYS A 41 -13.19 7.81 1.01
C CYS A 41 -11.68 7.56 0.86
N MET A 42 -10.89 8.64 0.86
CA MET A 42 -9.42 8.56 0.75
C MET A 42 -8.72 8.61 2.11
N GLU A 43 -9.46 8.35 3.18
CA GLU A 43 -8.86 8.30 4.50
C GLU A 43 -8.00 7.03 4.63
N PRO A 44 -6.73 7.14 5.09
CA PRO A 44 -5.74 6.05 5.17
C PRO A 44 -6.19 4.70 5.74
N SER A 45 -7.19 4.69 6.60
CA SER A 45 -7.74 3.51 7.29
C SER A 45 -9.09 3.06 6.74
N CYS A 46 -9.64 3.75 5.73
CA CYS A 46 -11.01 3.55 5.27
C CYS A 46 -11.10 3.04 3.83
N PHE A 47 -10.57 3.76 2.83
CA PHE A 47 -10.55 3.36 1.41
C PHE A 47 -11.85 2.71 0.88
N LEU A 48 -13.00 3.27 1.24
CA LEU A 48 -14.32 2.75 0.87
C LEU A 48 -14.87 3.44 -0.39
N PHE A 49 -15.49 2.65 -1.26
CA PHE A 49 -16.17 3.14 -2.46
C PHE A 49 -17.67 3.19 -2.24
N PHE A 50 -18.35 4.17 -2.83
CA PHE A 50 -19.80 4.29 -2.79
C PHE A 50 -20.33 4.56 -4.20
N HIS A 51 -21.45 3.92 -4.58
CA HIS A 51 -22.25 4.44 -5.69
C HIS A 51 -22.62 5.90 -5.42
N LYS A 52 -22.81 6.69 -6.48
CA LYS A 52 -23.30 8.07 -6.33
C LYS A 52 -24.57 8.13 -5.47
N GLU A 53 -25.56 7.32 -5.83
CA GLU A 53 -26.87 7.26 -5.16
C GLU A 53 -26.76 6.76 -3.72
N CYS A 54 -25.85 5.82 -3.45
CA CYS A 54 -25.59 5.40 -2.07
C CYS A 54 -24.93 6.54 -1.28
N ALA A 55 -23.89 7.17 -1.82
CA ALA A 55 -23.17 8.24 -1.14
C ALA A 55 -24.08 9.43 -0.79
N GLU A 56 -24.97 9.77 -1.72
CA GLU A 56 -25.92 10.88 -1.65
C GLU A 56 -27.25 10.48 -0.97
N ALA A 57 -27.30 9.32 -0.29
CA ALA A 57 -28.49 8.86 0.41
C ALA A 57 -28.98 9.90 1.44
N PRO A 58 -30.29 10.21 1.48
CA PRO A 58 -30.84 11.20 2.40
C PRO A 58 -30.61 10.83 3.88
N LEU A 59 -30.38 11.84 4.74
CA LEU A 59 -30.27 11.60 6.19
C LEU A 59 -31.61 11.14 6.81
N MET A 60 -32.73 11.59 6.26
CA MET A 60 -34.08 11.19 6.68
C MET A 60 -34.96 10.89 5.47
N ILE A 61 -35.79 9.85 5.57
CA ILE A 61 -36.73 9.44 4.53
C ILE A 61 -38.13 9.20 5.10
N ASN A 62 -39.14 9.39 4.23
CA ASN A 62 -40.52 8.95 4.45
C ASN A 62 -40.72 7.64 3.69
N HIS A 63 -40.79 6.52 4.40
CA HIS A 63 -40.87 5.23 3.75
C HIS A 63 -42.33 4.75 3.61
N PRO A 64 -42.79 4.29 2.43
CA PRO A 64 -44.19 3.87 2.22
C PRO A 64 -44.66 2.75 3.15
N SER A 65 -43.77 1.82 3.50
CA SER A 65 -44.05 0.73 4.45
C SER A 65 -44.02 1.16 5.92
N HIS A 66 -43.65 2.41 6.21
CA HIS A 66 -43.65 2.99 7.55
C HIS A 66 -44.00 4.49 7.49
N PRO A 67 -45.22 4.85 7.07
CA PRO A 67 -45.57 6.22 6.71
C PRO A 67 -45.73 7.17 7.91
N HIS A 68 -45.91 6.62 9.11
CA HIS A 68 -46.19 7.39 10.33
C HIS A 68 -44.95 7.98 11.00
N HIS A 69 -43.75 7.47 10.69
CA HIS A 69 -42.51 7.97 11.26
C HIS A 69 -41.44 8.17 10.20
N HIS A 70 -40.57 9.15 10.42
CA HIS A 70 -39.37 9.34 9.62
C HIS A 70 -38.32 8.30 9.99
N LEU A 71 -37.69 7.70 8.98
CA LEU A 71 -36.52 6.85 9.20
C LEU A 71 -35.25 7.69 9.07
N ARG A 72 -34.31 7.48 9.97
CA ARG A 72 -33.02 8.18 10.00
C ARG A 72 -31.91 7.24 9.55
N LEU A 73 -31.01 7.75 8.71
CA LEU A 73 -29.79 7.02 8.32
C LEU A 73 -28.87 6.85 9.53
N THR A 74 -28.42 5.63 9.78
CA THR A 74 -27.53 5.24 10.88
C THR A 74 -26.40 4.36 10.38
N ASN A 75 -25.25 4.46 11.06
CA ASN A 75 -24.07 3.62 10.80
C ASN A 75 -23.93 2.50 11.83
N ASP A 76 -24.93 2.33 12.68
CA ASP A 76 -24.92 1.34 13.75
C ASP A 76 -25.30 -0.01 13.15
N SER A 77 -24.51 -1.05 13.46
CA SER A 77 -24.91 -2.43 13.21
C SER A 77 -26.02 -2.77 14.20
N GLY A 78 -27.28 -2.57 13.79
CA GLY A 78 -28.42 -2.97 14.60
C GLY A 78 -28.52 -4.49 14.72
N ASP A 79 -28.97 -4.98 15.89
CA ASP A 79 -29.43 -6.36 16.02
C ASP A 79 -30.72 -6.57 15.21
N GLY A 80 -30.77 -7.69 14.49
CA GLY A 80 -31.92 -8.12 13.68
C GLY A 80 -31.73 -7.98 12.15
N PRO A 81 -32.58 -8.66 11.36
CA PRO A 81 -32.63 -8.50 9.91
C PRO A 81 -33.35 -7.20 9.49
N CYS A 82 -33.22 -6.83 8.22
CA CYS A 82 -33.99 -5.75 7.60
C CYS A 82 -35.49 -6.11 7.59
N ASP A 83 -36.35 -5.19 8.04
CA ASP A 83 -37.80 -5.45 8.14
C ASP A 83 -38.48 -5.66 6.79
N LEU A 84 -37.88 -5.20 5.70
CA LEU A 84 -38.44 -5.41 4.36
C LEU A 84 -37.88 -6.65 3.70
N CYS A 85 -36.56 -6.79 3.62
CA CYS A 85 -35.94 -7.85 2.84
C CYS A 85 -35.49 -9.05 3.70
N GLY A 86 -35.53 -8.99 5.02
CA GLY A 86 -35.04 -10.07 5.88
C GLY A 86 -33.51 -10.26 5.86
N GLN A 87 -32.75 -9.52 5.05
CA GLN A 87 -31.30 -9.65 5.03
C GLN A 87 -30.66 -9.09 6.30
N LYS A 88 -29.51 -9.65 6.67
CA LYS A 88 -28.67 -9.10 7.73
C LYS A 88 -28.36 -7.63 7.45
N LEU A 89 -28.68 -6.77 8.42
CA LEU A 89 -28.36 -5.34 8.33
C LEU A 89 -26.85 -5.14 8.39
N LEU A 90 -26.28 -4.63 7.30
CA LEU A 90 -24.92 -4.13 7.25
C LEU A 90 -25.00 -2.60 7.22
N PRO A 91 -24.25 -1.88 8.07
CA PRO A 91 -24.22 -0.43 8.02
C PRO A 91 -23.61 0.02 6.69
N PRO A 92 -24.04 1.19 6.16
CA PRO A 92 -25.09 2.08 6.65
C PRO A 92 -26.52 1.57 6.36
N GLY A 93 -27.50 1.93 7.19
CA GLY A 93 -28.91 1.57 7.03
C GLY A 93 -29.87 2.64 7.58
N TYR A 94 -31.18 2.43 7.50
CA TYR A 94 -32.18 3.34 8.06
C TYR A 94 -32.85 2.73 9.29
N SER A 95 -33.07 3.52 10.34
CA SER A 95 -33.82 3.08 11.52
C SER A 95 -34.81 4.14 11.99
N CYS A 96 -35.95 3.71 12.47
CA CYS A 96 -36.92 4.57 13.15
C CYS A 96 -36.40 4.94 14.55
N PRO A 97 -36.39 6.22 14.95
CA PRO A 97 -36.03 6.60 16.31
C PRO A 97 -37.09 6.21 17.36
N SER A 98 -38.33 5.93 16.93
CA SER A 98 -39.49 5.76 17.81
C SER A 98 -39.96 4.31 17.94
N CYS A 99 -39.47 3.40 17.11
CA CYS A 99 -39.79 1.96 17.18
C CYS A 99 -38.63 1.13 16.63
N GLU A 100 -38.72 -0.19 16.72
CA GLU A 100 -37.66 -1.12 16.29
C GLU A 100 -37.56 -1.30 14.76
N PHE A 101 -38.26 -0.48 13.97
CA PHE A 101 -38.30 -0.60 12.51
C PHE A 101 -36.97 -0.18 11.86
N LYS A 102 -36.33 -1.07 11.11
CA LYS A 102 -35.00 -0.93 10.50
C LYS A 102 -34.97 -1.47 9.08
N LEU A 103 -34.29 -0.76 8.18
CA LEU A 103 -34.09 -1.12 6.79
C LEU A 103 -32.61 -1.08 6.43
N ASP A 104 -32.17 -1.96 5.53
CA ASP A 104 -30.88 -1.77 4.85
C ASP A 104 -30.95 -0.54 3.93
N LEU A 105 -29.78 -0.08 3.46
CA LEU A 105 -29.70 1.10 2.61
C LEU A 105 -30.55 0.99 1.34
N LEU A 106 -30.50 -0.15 0.64
CA LEU A 106 -31.22 -0.36 -0.62
C LEU A 106 -32.74 -0.37 -0.39
N CYS A 107 -33.22 -1.04 0.65
CA CYS A 107 -34.62 -1.05 1.04
C CYS A 107 -35.11 0.36 1.40
N GLY A 108 -34.27 1.21 2.00
CA GLY A 108 -34.63 2.60 2.29
C GLY A 108 -34.70 3.50 1.05
N ILE A 109 -33.72 3.41 0.15
CA ILE A 109 -33.63 4.32 -1.02
C ILE A 109 -34.37 3.81 -2.26
N LYS A 110 -34.51 2.49 -2.41
CA LYS A 110 -35.07 1.81 -3.58
C LYS A 110 -35.77 0.50 -3.17
N PRO A 111 -36.87 0.58 -2.40
CA PRO A 111 -37.58 -0.59 -1.93
C PRO A 111 -38.06 -1.48 -3.08
N SER A 112 -37.90 -2.79 -2.91
CA SER A 112 -38.47 -3.76 -3.84
C SER A 112 -39.99 -3.84 -3.66
N PRO A 113 -40.79 -3.84 -4.76
CA PRO A 113 -42.24 -3.99 -4.66
C PRO A 113 -42.65 -5.29 -3.96
N SER A 114 -43.70 -5.26 -3.14
CA SER A 114 -44.22 -6.45 -2.46
C SER A 114 -44.77 -7.50 -3.45
N ALA A 115 -45.27 -7.06 -4.60
CA ALA A 115 -45.68 -7.90 -5.71
C ALA A 115 -45.37 -7.21 -7.05
N ILE A 116 -45.10 -8.02 -8.07
CA ILE A 116 -44.92 -7.58 -9.45
C ILE A 116 -45.99 -8.27 -10.29
N GLU A 117 -46.96 -7.52 -10.78
CA GLU A 117 -48.08 -8.08 -11.56
C GLU A 117 -47.67 -8.54 -12.95
N ARG A 118 -46.69 -7.86 -13.58
CA ARG A 118 -46.26 -8.10 -14.96
C ARG A 118 -44.73 -8.13 -15.05
N PRO A 119 -44.08 -9.18 -14.52
CA PRO A 119 -42.62 -9.31 -14.57
C PRO A 119 -42.15 -9.60 -16.01
N LEU A 120 -40.88 -9.28 -16.32
CA LEU A 120 -40.30 -9.54 -17.64
C LEU A 120 -39.71 -10.96 -17.75
N CYS A 121 -39.36 -11.56 -16.62
CA CYS A 121 -38.73 -12.86 -16.54
C CYS A 121 -39.70 -14.04 -16.60
N HIS A 122 -41.00 -13.79 -16.40
CA HIS A 122 -42.03 -14.81 -16.20
C HIS A 122 -43.42 -14.25 -16.55
N ASP A 123 -44.39 -15.12 -16.83
CA ASP A 123 -45.72 -14.68 -17.31
C ASP A 123 -46.73 -14.44 -16.18
N HIS A 124 -46.52 -15.03 -15.00
CA HIS A 124 -47.40 -14.88 -13.84
C HIS A 124 -46.90 -13.80 -12.86
N PRO A 125 -47.80 -13.23 -12.03
CA PRO A 125 -47.42 -12.33 -10.96
C PRO A 125 -46.41 -12.96 -10.00
N LEU A 126 -45.48 -12.15 -9.51
CA LEU A 126 -44.49 -12.56 -8.53
C LEU A 126 -44.74 -11.88 -7.19
N VAL A 127 -44.55 -12.64 -6.11
CA VAL A 127 -44.66 -12.15 -4.73
C VAL A 127 -43.26 -12.10 -4.11
N PHE A 128 -42.96 -11.01 -3.40
CA PHE A 128 -41.70 -10.84 -2.69
C PHE A 128 -41.66 -11.70 -1.42
N LEU A 129 -40.57 -12.42 -1.24
CA LEU A 129 -40.26 -13.25 -0.08
C LEU A 129 -39.01 -12.72 0.62
N LYS A 130 -39.12 -12.46 1.93
CA LYS A 130 -38.05 -11.86 2.73
C LYS A 130 -36.88 -12.82 2.95
N GLU A 131 -37.16 -14.02 3.45
CA GLU A 131 -36.10 -14.98 3.75
C GLU A 131 -36.65 -16.42 3.66
N ARG A 132 -35.78 -17.39 3.44
CA ARG A 132 -36.12 -18.82 3.43
C ARG A 132 -35.30 -19.52 4.49
N GLU A 133 -35.96 -20.28 5.35
CA GLU A 133 -35.28 -20.96 6.46
C GLU A 133 -34.42 -22.14 5.99
N GLU A 134 -34.69 -22.80 4.85
CA GLU A 134 -33.89 -23.94 4.40
C GLU A 134 -33.82 -24.09 2.86
N GLY A 135 -32.59 -24.26 2.34
CA GLY A 135 -32.30 -24.67 0.95
C GLY A 135 -31.97 -23.54 -0.03
N LYS A 136 -30.77 -23.60 -0.64
CA LYS A 136 -30.36 -22.72 -1.76
C LYS A 136 -31.10 -23.11 -3.04
N VAL A 137 -32.30 -22.57 -3.24
CA VAL A 137 -33.04 -22.74 -4.50
C VAL A 137 -32.36 -21.96 -5.64
N PRO A 138 -32.25 -22.52 -6.86
CA PRO A 138 -31.68 -21.80 -7.98
C PRO A 138 -32.65 -20.74 -8.51
N CYS A 139 -32.13 -19.59 -8.93
CA CYS A 139 -32.92 -18.60 -9.65
C CYS A 139 -33.27 -19.10 -11.05
N GLU A 140 -34.52 -18.92 -11.49
CA GLU A 140 -34.96 -19.42 -12.79
C GLU A 140 -34.27 -18.70 -13.98
N VAL A 141 -33.79 -17.48 -13.78
CA VAL A 141 -33.08 -16.70 -14.81
C VAL A 141 -31.59 -17.06 -14.83
N CYS A 142 -30.85 -16.74 -13.77
CA CYS A 142 -29.40 -16.89 -13.78
C CYS A 142 -28.90 -18.25 -13.26
N LYS A 143 -29.80 -19.11 -12.78
CA LYS A 143 -29.53 -20.45 -12.22
C LYS A 143 -28.50 -20.50 -11.09
N ASP A 144 -28.06 -19.34 -10.59
CA ASP A 144 -27.28 -19.23 -9.37
C ASP A 144 -28.20 -19.42 -8.15
N SER A 145 -27.62 -19.93 -7.07
CA SER A 145 -28.33 -20.09 -5.81
C SER A 145 -28.85 -18.75 -5.27
N ILE A 146 -30.10 -18.74 -4.83
CA ILE A 146 -30.70 -17.66 -4.06
C ILE A 146 -30.34 -17.89 -2.59
N GLY A 147 -29.58 -16.96 -2.01
CA GLY A 147 -29.18 -17.00 -0.60
C GLY A 147 -29.91 -16.00 0.29
N GLY A 148 -30.91 -15.29 -0.25
CA GLY A 148 -31.59 -14.21 0.45
C GLY A 148 -32.97 -13.92 -0.13
N SER A 149 -33.41 -12.66 -0.04
CA SER A 149 -34.73 -12.23 -0.52
C SER A 149 -34.90 -12.53 -2.01
N SER A 150 -36.11 -12.91 -2.38
CA SER A 150 -36.43 -13.34 -3.74
C SER A 150 -37.87 -13.06 -4.09
N TYR A 151 -38.17 -13.15 -5.37
CA TYR A 151 -39.52 -13.19 -5.87
C TYR A 151 -39.90 -14.64 -6.18
N SER A 152 -41.14 -15.01 -5.86
CA SER A 152 -41.68 -16.32 -6.20
C SER A 152 -42.95 -16.21 -7.01
N CYS A 153 -43.09 -17.07 -8.02
CA CYS A 153 -44.40 -17.37 -8.59
C CYS A 153 -45.02 -18.49 -7.77
N LEU A 154 -46.18 -18.24 -7.14
CA LEU A 154 -46.88 -19.26 -6.36
C LEU A 154 -47.56 -20.32 -7.24
N GLU A 155 -47.91 -19.97 -8.47
CA GLU A 155 -48.57 -20.87 -9.43
C GLU A 155 -47.59 -21.88 -10.04
N CYS A 156 -46.38 -21.43 -10.37
CA CYS A 156 -45.35 -22.24 -11.03
C CYS A 156 -44.28 -22.78 -10.06
N GLU A 157 -44.32 -22.36 -8.79
CA GLU A 157 -43.34 -22.72 -7.75
C GLU A 157 -41.87 -22.39 -8.12
N VAL A 158 -41.65 -21.34 -8.92
CA VAL A 158 -40.31 -20.88 -9.36
C VAL A 158 -39.85 -19.61 -8.63
N TYR A 159 -38.54 -19.42 -8.57
CA TYR A 159 -37.89 -18.37 -7.77
C TYR A 159 -36.94 -17.49 -8.59
N PHE A 160 -36.87 -16.20 -8.23
CA PHE A 160 -36.07 -15.21 -8.93
C PHE A 160 -35.30 -14.35 -7.93
N HIS A 161 -34.02 -14.05 -8.19
CA HIS A 161 -33.34 -12.97 -7.46
C HIS A 161 -34.08 -11.65 -7.69
N VAL A 162 -34.01 -10.75 -6.71
CA VAL A 162 -34.58 -9.38 -6.81
C VAL A 162 -34.11 -8.67 -8.08
N ASP A 163 -32.83 -8.78 -8.43
CA ASP A 163 -32.27 -8.15 -9.62
C ASP A 163 -32.52 -8.93 -10.93
N CYS A 164 -33.13 -10.11 -10.87
CA CYS A 164 -33.43 -10.95 -12.04
C CYS A 164 -34.85 -10.75 -12.57
N VAL A 165 -35.77 -10.15 -11.81
CA VAL A 165 -37.18 -10.04 -12.23
C VAL A 165 -37.40 -9.13 -13.45
N ASN A 166 -36.46 -8.21 -13.68
CA ASN A 166 -36.45 -7.30 -14.81
C ASN A 166 -35.67 -7.86 -16.02
N LEU A 167 -35.22 -9.12 -15.96
CA LEU A 167 -34.46 -9.76 -17.02
C LEU A 167 -35.34 -10.78 -17.76
N SER A 168 -35.68 -10.49 -19.02
CA SER A 168 -36.38 -11.43 -19.91
C SER A 168 -35.40 -12.41 -20.57
N LYS A 169 -35.91 -13.54 -21.09
CA LYS A 169 -35.07 -14.50 -21.86
C LYS A 169 -34.44 -13.87 -23.09
N GLU A 170 -35.10 -12.87 -23.68
CA GLU A 170 -34.57 -12.06 -24.77
C GLU A 170 -34.66 -10.56 -24.42
N ILE A 171 -33.57 -9.81 -24.57
CA ILE A 171 -33.50 -8.38 -24.23
C ILE A 171 -33.05 -7.53 -25.41
N SER A 172 -33.54 -6.29 -25.50
CA SER A 172 -32.92 -5.25 -26.32
C SER A 172 -31.94 -4.47 -25.44
N HIS A 173 -30.65 -4.53 -25.75
CA HIS A 173 -29.61 -3.95 -24.92
C HIS A 173 -29.09 -2.63 -25.50
N PRO A 174 -28.90 -1.54 -24.72
CA PRO A 174 -28.42 -0.26 -25.25
C PRO A 174 -27.08 -0.35 -25.99
N CYS A 175 -26.14 -1.18 -25.50
CA CYS A 175 -24.85 -1.40 -26.17
C CYS A 175 -24.97 -2.29 -27.42
N HIS A 176 -26.10 -2.95 -27.65
CA HIS A 176 -26.36 -3.79 -28.81
C HIS A 176 -27.84 -3.75 -29.21
N SER A 177 -28.29 -2.62 -29.77
CA SER A 177 -29.71 -2.39 -30.07
C SER A 177 -30.20 -3.00 -31.39
N ARG A 178 -29.28 -3.48 -32.24
CA ARG A 178 -29.61 -3.99 -33.59
C ARG A 178 -30.33 -5.33 -33.57
N HIS A 179 -29.98 -6.19 -32.62
CA HIS A 179 -30.57 -7.51 -32.46
C HIS A 179 -30.85 -7.80 -30.98
N PRO A 180 -31.92 -8.53 -30.66
CA PRO A 180 -32.13 -8.98 -29.29
C PRO A 180 -31.03 -9.96 -28.86
N LEU A 181 -30.63 -9.87 -27.59
CA LEU A 181 -29.71 -10.81 -26.96
C LEU A 181 -30.51 -11.90 -26.25
N LYS A 182 -30.12 -13.15 -26.41
CA LYS A 182 -30.74 -14.28 -25.72
C LYS A 182 -29.91 -14.70 -24.52
N LEU A 183 -30.56 -15.06 -23.43
CA LEU A 183 -29.89 -15.63 -22.26
C LEU A 183 -29.47 -17.07 -22.56
N ILE A 184 -28.17 -17.34 -22.47
CA ILE A 184 -27.57 -18.62 -22.83
C ILE A 184 -26.53 -19.00 -21.77
N GLU A 185 -26.37 -20.30 -21.52
CA GLU A 185 -25.27 -20.83 -20.72
C GLU A 185 -23.97 -20.80 -21.54
N SER A 186 -22.94 -20.13 -21.03
CA SER A 186 -21.73 -19.82 -21.80
C SER A 186 -21.02 -21.06 -22.34
N ASP A 187 -21.15 -22.20 -21.66
CA ASP A 187 -20.52 -23.46 -22.06
C ASP A 187 -21.23 -24.13 -23.24
N THR A 188 -22.49 -23.75 -23.52
CA THR A 188 -23.24 -24.23 -24.70
C THR A 188 -22.88 -23.47 -25.98
N LEU A 189 -22.17 -22.35 -25.87
CA LEU A 189 -21.67 -21.59 -27.01
C LEU A 189 -20.51 -22.32 -27.68
N THR A 190 -20.46 -22.26 -29.00
CA THR A 190 -19.36 -22.79 -29.81
C THR A 190 -18.01 -22.18 -29.40
N ASP A 191 -16.90 -22.87 -29.69
CA ASP A 191 -15.57 -22.42 -29.25
C ASP A 191 -15.11 -21.10 -29.91
N ASP A 192 -15.68 -20.76 -31.08
CA ASP A 192 -15.47 -19.50 -31.79
C ASP A 192 -16.37 -18.35 -31.28
N ALA A 193 -17.34 -18.64 -30.43
CA ALA A 193 -18.22 -17.62 -29.87
C ALA A 193 -17.52 -16.78 -28.79
N GLN A 194 -17.87 -15.50 -28.72
CA GLN A 194 -17.39 -14.62 -27.66
C GLN A 194 -18.01 -15.05 -26.32
N LYS A 195 -17.20 -15.55 -25.39
CA LYS A 195 -17.67 -16.01 -24.05
C LYS A 195 -17.47 -14.97 -22.93
N THR A 196 -16.99 -13.77 -23.27
CA THR A 196 -16.63 -12.72 -22.29
C THR A 196 -17.38 -11.41 -22.53
N CYS A 197 -17.62 -10.68 -21.45
CA CYS A 197 -18.31 -9.38 -21.47
C CYS A 197 -17.40 -8.24 -21.95
N LEU A 198 -17.98 -7.11 -22.36
CA LEU A 198 -17.24 -5.87 -22.72
C LEU A 198 -16.38 -5.30 -21.58
N LEU A 199 -16.81 -5.50 -20.34
CA LEU A 199 -16.20 -4.87 -19.15
C LEU A 199 -15.47 -5.86 -18.25
N TYR A 200 -15.57 -7.15 -18.53
CA TYR A 200 -15.06 -8.22 -17.66
C TYR A 200 -14.57 -9.41 -18.49
N GLU A 201 -13.33 -9.82 -18.23
CA GLU A 201 -12.64 -10.90 -18.96
C GLU A 201 -12.77 -12.28 -18.31
N GLY A 202 -13.39 -12.39 -17.12
CA GLY A 202 -13.59 -13.70 -16.49
C GLY A 202 -14.70 -14.51 -17.17
N GLN A 203 -14.63 -15.83 -17.01
CA GLN A 203 -15.66 -16.76 -17.47
C GLN A 203 -16.92 -16.57 -16.62
N LEU A 204 -18.07 -16.58 -17.29
CA LEU A 204 -19.38 -16.34 -16.69
C LEU A 204 -20.28 -17.50 -17.07
N LYS A 205 -21.02 -18.03 -16.10
CA LYS A 205 -21.89 -19.20 -16.35
C LYS A 205 -23.05 -18.88 -17.28
N TYR A 206 -23.72 -17.75 -17.07
CA TYR A 206 -24.83 -17.27 -17.92
C TYR A 206 -24.55 -15.88 -18.47
N VAL A 207 -24.85 -15.71 -19.75
CA VAL A 207 -24.61 -14.47 -20.49
C VAL A 207 -25.74 -14.19 -21.47
N TYR A 208 -25.92 -12.92 -21.82
CA TYR A 208 -26.75 -12.51 -22.93
C TYR A 208 -25.93 -12.48 -24.21
N HIS A 209 -26.31 -13.29 -25.19
CA HIS A 209 -25.56 -13.49 -26.41
C HIS A 209 -26.40 -13.23 -27.67
N CYS A 210 -25.78 -12.60 -28.66
CA CYS A 210 -26.31 -12.49 -30.02
C CYS A 210 -25.50 -13.40 -30.95
N SER A 211 -26.13 -14.47 -31.46
CA SER A 211 -25.50 -15.38 -32.43
C SER A 211 -25.21 -14.72 -33.77
N ILE A 212 -25.98 -13.70 -34.16
CA ILE A 212 -25.81 -12.99 -35.45
C ILE A 212 -24.55 -12.13 -35.43
N CYS A 213 -24.29 -11.43 -34.33
CA CYS A 213 -23.18 -10.48 -34.21
C CYS A 213 -22.00 -11.01 -33.38
N ASN A 214 -22.10 -12.23 -32.85
CA ASN A 214 -21.16 -12.80 -31.89
C ASN A 214 -20.88 -11.84 -30.71
N PHE A 215 -21.93 -11.19 -30.19
CA PHE A 215 -21.83 -10.19 -29.13
C PHE A 215 -22.30 -10.79 -27.80
N THR A 216 -21.55 -10.55 -26.73
CA THR A 216 -21.84 -11.11 -25.40
C THR A 216 -21.73 -10.06 -24.30
N ILE A 217 -22.70 -10.07 -23.38
CA ILE A 217 -22.71 -9.22 -22.20
C ILE A 217 -23.12 -10.01 -20.95
N CYS A 218 -22.50 -9.69 -19.82
CA CYS A 218 -22.81 -10.34 -18.55
C CYS A 218 -24.06 -9.76 -17.90
N LEU A 219 -24.71 -10.55 -17.04
CA LEU A 219 -25.87 -10.13 -16.25
C LEU A 219 -25.62 -8.83 -15.48
N GLY A 220 -24.41 -8.65 -14.91
CA GLY A 220 -24.04 -7.43 -14.19
C GLY A 220 -24.05 -6.18 -15.07
N CYS A 221 -23.52 -6.28 -16.30
CA CYS A 221 -23.51 -5.17 -17.27
C CYS A 221 -24.87 -5.00 -17.95
N THR A 222 -25.72 -6.03 -18.00
CA THR A 222 -27.12 -5.88 -18.40
C THR A 222 -27.91 -5.09 -17.34
N ARG A 223 -27.68 -5.37 -16.06
CA ARG A 223 -28.33 -4.65 -14.94
C ARG A 223 -27.85 -3.21 -14.83
N ASN A 224 -26.55 -2.99 -15.03
CA ASN A 224 -25.91 -1.69 -14.94
C ASN A 224 -25.08 -1.44 -16.22
N PRO A 225 -25.72 -1.01 -17.32
CA PRO A 225 -25.03 -0.78 -18.57
C PRO A 225 -24.05 0.39 -18.46
N PRO A 226 -22.86 0.29 -19.09
CA PRO A 226 -21.95 1.42 -19.18
C PRO A 226 -22.60 2.56 -19.99
N PRO A 227 -22.27 3.83 -19.69
CA PRO A 227 -22.76 4.97 -20.46
C PRO A 227 -22.31 4.85 -21.92
N LEU A 228 -23.24 5.02 -22.85
CA LEU A 228 -22.95 4.97 -24.29
C LEU A 228 -22.14 6.16 -24.78
N VAL A 229 -22.29 7.31 -24.10
CA VAL A 229 -21.57 8.55 -24.40
C VAL A 229 -21.07 9.14 -23.09
N VAL A 230 -19.81 9.55 -23.08
CA VAL A 230 -19.16 10.21 -21.95
C VAL A 230 -18.64 11.56 -22.40
N GLU A 231 -19.06 12.62 -21.71
CA GLU A 231 -18.57 13.98 -21.93
C GLU A 231 -17.64 14.36 -20.79
N HIS A 232 -16.34 14.42 -21.07
CA HIS A 232 -15.36 14.86 -20.09
C HIS A 232 -14.28 15.72 -20.74
N THR A 233 -14.55 17.03 -20.81
CA THR A 233 -13.75 18.04 -21.53
C THR A 233 -12.30 18.13 -21.07
N LYS A 234 -12.01 17.77 -19.81
CA LYS A 234 -10.64 17.63 -19.31
C LYS A 234 -9.93 16.44 -19.98
N THR A 235 -10.57 15.28 -20.14
CA THR A 235 -9.93 14.13 -20.82
C THR A 235 -9.76 14.40 -22.30
N HIS A 236 -10.85 14.79 -22.96
CA HIS A 236 -10.92 15.03 -24.39
C HIS A 236 -12.02 16.05 -24.68
N LYS A 237 -11.79 16.96 -25.65
CA LYS A 237 -12.69 18.09 -25.91
C LYS A 237 -14.07 17.67 -26.46
N HIS A 238 -14.12 16.56 -27.21
CA HIS A 238 -15.34 16.06 -27.81
C HIS A 238 -15.97 14.91 -27.00
N PRO A 239 -17.26 14.62 -27.20
CA PRO A 239 -17.91 13.44 -26.62
C PRO A 239 -17.21 12.14 -27.05
N LEU A 240 -17.12 11.21 -26.11
CA LEU A 240 -16.52 9.88 -26.30
C LEU A 240 -17.64 8.84 -26.34
N THR A 241 -17.74 8.08 -27.43
CA THR A 241 -18.78 7.06 -27.62
C THR A 241 -18.23 5.67 -27.32
N LEU A 242 -18.98 4.85 -26.58
CA LEU A 242 -18.64 3.46 -26.33
C LEU A 242 -18.66 2.66 -27.63
N PHE A 243 -17.56 1.95 -27.90
CA PHE A 243 -17.48 1.03 -29.03
C PHE A 243 -17.75 -0.39 -28.55
N SER A 244 -18.98 -0.87 -28.79
CA SER A 244 -19.47 -2.16 -28.27
C SER A 244 -18.88 -3.41 -28.93
N LYS A 245 -17.93 -3.30 -29.86
CA LYS A 245 -17.28 -4.49 -30.44
C LYS A 245 -15.96 -4.74 -29.74
N LYS A 246 -15.74 -5.99 -29.32
CA LYS A 246 -14.47 -6.39 -28.70
C LYS A 246 -13.38 -6.40 -29.77
N ILE A 247 -12.53 -5.38 -29.75
CA ILE A 247 -11.33 -5.29 -30.58
C ILE A 247 -10.14 -5.01 -29.69
N SER A 248 -8.98 -5.58 -30.04
CA SER A 248 -7.74 -5.17 -29.39
C SER A 248 -7.35 -3.80 -29.94
N PHE A 249 -7.16 -2.83 -29.06
CA PHE A 249 -6.69 -1.51 -29.40
C PHE A 249 -5.62 -1.06 -28.40
N THR A 250 -4.80 -0.11 -28.82
CA THR A 250 -3.85 0.58 -27.94
C THR A 250 -4.49 1.89 -27.51
N CYS A 251 -4.59 2.13 -26.20
CA CYS A 251 -5.16 3.37 -25.67
C CYS A 251 -4.20 4.55 -25.94
N ASP A 252 -4.72 5.64 -26.53
CA ASP A 252 -3.93 6.84 -26.87
C ASP A 252 -3.39 7.58 -25.64
N ILE A 253 -3.95 7.29 -24.46
CA ILE A 253 -3.49 7.88 -23.20
C ILE A 253 -2.39 7.03 -22.56
N CYS A 254 -2.64 5.76 -22.25
CA CYS A 254 -1.71 4.95 -21.45
C CYS A 254 -0.82 4.01 -22.27
N GLY A 255 -1.12 3.81 -23.55
CA GLY A 255 -0.35 2.91 -24.42
C GLY A 255 -0.57 1.43 -24.19
N GLU A 256 -1.40 1.05 -23.22
CA GLU A 256 -1.71 -0.34 -22.92
C GLU A 256 -2.83 -0.86 -23.81
N LYS A 257 -2.81 -2.18 -24.05
CA LYS A 257 -3.94 -2.86 -24.70
C LYS A 257 -5.11 -2.98 -23.73
N GLY A 258 -6.33 -2.91 -24.24
CA GLY A 258 -7.52 -3.16 -23.43
C GLY A 258 -8.76 -3.47 -24.24
N ILE A 259 -9.86 -3.70 -23.52
CA ILE A 259 -11.13 -4.19 -24.06
C ILE A 259 -12.27 -3.16 -24.01
N MET A 260 -12.27 -2.25 -23.03
CA MET A 260 -13.29 -1.23 -22.89
C MET A 260 -12.90 0.02 -23.69
N LEU A 261 -13.40 0.10 -24.92
CA LEU A 261 -13.06 1.14 -25.87
C LEU A 261 -14.10 2.26 -25.88
N TYR A 262 -13.65 3.48 -25.62
CA TYR A 262 -14.36 4.69 -26.04
C TYR A 262 -13.63 5.33 -27.20
N ILE A 263 -14.38 5.83 -28.18
CA ILE A 263 -13.85 6.47 -29.37
C ILE A 263 -14.44 7.87 -29.55
N CYS A 264 -13.59 8.83 -29.90
CA CYS A 264 -14.04 10.06 -30.53
C CYS A 264 -13.85 9.94 -32.04
N PHE A 265 -14.95 9.81 -32.79
CA PHE A 265 -14.91 9.73 -34.25
C PHE A 265 -14.38 10.99 -34.92
N GLN A 266 -14.44 12.15 -34.27
CA GLN A 266 -13.97 13.42 -34.84
C GLN A 266 -12.44 13.54 -34.81
N CYS A 267 -11.77 12.79 -33.94
CA CYS A 267 -10.34 12.91 -33.69
C CYS A 267 -9.59 11.59 -33.86
N ASP A 268 -10.27 10.53 -34.28
CA ASP A 268 -9.75 9.16 -34.31
C ASP A 268 -9.10 8.74 -32.98
N PHE A 269 -9.65 9.26 -31.87
CA PHE A 269 -9.06 9.12 -30.54
C PHE A 269 -9.71 7.96 -29.78
N VAL A 270 -8.90 7.01 -29.34
CA VAL A 270 -9.31 5.77 -28.66
C VAL A 270 -8.77 5.71 -27.24
N ILE A 271 -9.64 5.41 -26.27
CA ILE A 271 -9.30 5.49 -24.85
C ILE A 271 -9.96 4.37 -24.05
N HIS A 272 -9.27 3.87 -23.03
CA HIS A 272 -9.90 3.00 -22.02
C HIS A 272 -10.89 3.78 -21.17
N GLY A 273 -12.01 3.16 -20.78
CA GLY A 273 -12.91 3.75 -19.79
C GLY A 273 -12.19 4.19 -18.50
N LYS A 274 -11.28 3.36 -17.97
CA LYS A 274 -10.47 3.68 -16.78
C LYS A 274 -9.47 4.83 -16.95
N CYS A 275 -9.19 5.25 -18.19
CA CYS A 275 -8.31 6.39 -18.50
C CYS A 275 -9.10 7.70 -18.65
N ILE A 276 -10.43 7.66 -18.58
CA ILE A 276 -11.27 8.86 -18.54
C ILE A 276 -11.27 9.40 -17.11
N GLY A 277 -11.00 10.70 -16.94
CA GLY A 277 -11.08 11.36 -15.64
C GLY A 277 -9.84 11.14 -14.77
N LEU A 278 -8.68 10.86 -15.36
CA LEU A 278 -7.42 10.76 -14.63
C LEU A 278 -7.10 12.07 -13.88
N PRO A 279 -6.53 11.99 -12.67
CA PRO A 279 -6.19 13.16 -11.90
C PRO A 279 -5.06 13.97 -12.57
N ARG A 280 -4.96 15.26 -12.23
CA ARG A 280 -4.05 16.21 -12.87
C ARG A 280 -2.79 16.45 -12.08
N VAL A 281 -2.89 16.56 -10.77
CA VAL A 281 -1.73 16.73 -9.89
C VAL A 281 -1.88 15.79 -8.72
N ILE A 282 -0.87 14.98 -8.45
CA ILE A 282 -0.92 13.96 -7.41
C ILE A 282 0.41 13.87 -6.67
N ASN A 283 0.38 13.18 -5.53
CA ASN A 283 1.57 12.74 -4.81
C ASN A 283 1.64 11.22 -4.82
N ILE A 284 2.84 10.67 -5.03
CA ILE A 284 3.08 9.22 -4.93
C ILE A 284 4.08 8.93 -3.83
N ASN A 285 4.09 7.71 -3.29
CA ASN A 285 5.03 7.31 -2.24
C ASN A 285 6.43 6.94 -2.76
N ARG A 286 6.69 7.18 -4.05
CA ARG A 286 7.92 6.86 -4.78
C ARG A 286 8.70 8.11 -5.24
N HIS A 287 8.20 9.29 -4.88
CA HIS A 287 8.80 10.57 -5.22
C HIS A 287 8.32 11.66 -4.24
N ASP A 288 9.24 12.54 -3.83
CA ASP A 288 8.92 13.56 -2.81
C ASP A 288 8.10 14.73 -3.36
N HIS A 289 8.28 15.05 -4.65
CA HIS A 289 7.56 16.14 -5.29
C HIS A 289 6.23 15.68 -5.89
N ARG A 290 5.27 16.62 -5.97
CA ARG A 290 4.06 16.45 -6.77
C ARG A 290 4.41 16.18 -8.23
N ILE A 291 3.66 15.26 -8.83
CA ILE A 291 3.75 14.95 -10.25
C ILE A 291 2.46 15.36 -10.95
N SER A 292 2.59 15.86 -12.18
CA SER A 292 1.47 16.34 -12.96
C SER A 292 1.21 15.44 -14.17
N PHE A 293 -0.05 15.25 -14.50
CA PHE A 293 -0.49 14.55 -15.70
C PHE A 293 -0.22 15.44 -16.91
N THR A 294 0.77 15.08 -17.71
CA THR A 294 1.22 15.91 -18.82
C THR A 294 0.68 15.41 -20.17
N PRO A 295 0.13 16.32 -21.00
CA PRO A 295 -0.15 16.01 -22.40
C PRO A 295 1.16 15.91 -23.18
N HIS A 296 1.60 14.69 -23.49
CA HIS A 296 2.55 14.35 -24.56
C HIS A 296 3.85 15.18 -24.58
N HIS A 297 4.98 14.58 -24.15
CA HIS A 297 6.29 15.26 -24.20
C HIS A 297 7.32 14.55 -25.08
N GLY A 298 8.16 15.39 -25.71
CA GLY A 298 9.30 15.01 -26.55
C GLY A 298 10.42 14.27 -25.79
N ALA A 299 11.47 13.91 -26.54
CA ALA A 299 12.56 13.05 -26.07
C ALA A 299 13.19 13.55 -24.76
N GLY A 300 13.05 12.78 -23.67
CA GLY A 300 13.66 13.12 -22.38
C GLY A 300 13.51 12.06 -21.29
N TYR A 301 12.37 11.37 -21.22
CA TYR A 301 12.12 10.36 -20.18
C TYR A 301 12.41 8.95 -20.70
N SER A 302 13.39 8.26 -20.10
CA SER A 302 13.80 6.91 -20.55
C SER A 302 13.13 5.77 -19.79
N LYS A 303 12.90 5.90 -18.47
CA LYS A 303 12.35 4.83 -17.62
C LYS A 303 11.33 5.39 -16.62
N CYS A 304 10.33 4.58 -16.30
CA CYS A 304 9.32 4.88 -15.30
C CYS A 304 9.87 4.86 -13.88
N GLY A 305 9.54 5.87 -13.08
CA GLY A 305 9.95 6.04 -11.68
C GLY A 305 9.42 4.97 -10.71
N VAL A 306 8.53 4.07 -11.16
CA VAL A 306 7.92 3.01 -10.35
C VAL A 306 8.29 1.63 -10.87
N CYS A 307 7.93 1.31 -12.11
CA CYS A 307 8.18 -0.03 -12.67
C CYS A 307 9.49 -0.14 -13.46
N ARG A 308 10.22 0.97 -13.63
CA ARG A 308 11.53 1.04 -14.29
C ARG A 308 11.56 0.62 -15.76
N LYS A 309 10.40 0.29 -16.34
CA LYS A 309 10.23 0.03 -17.78
C LYS A 309 10.23 1.32 -18.59
N TYR A 310 10.53 1.18 -19.88
CA TYR A 310 10.57 2.29 -20.83
C TYR A 310 9.23 3.05 -20.90
N ILE A 311 9.29 4.38 -20.92
CA ILE A 311 8.13 5.23 -21.18
C ILE A 311 8.15 5.59 -22.67
N SER A 312 7.10 5.17 -23.38
CA SER A 312 6.93 5.56 -24.78
C SER A 312 6.66 7.05 -24.90
N LYS A 313 7.42 7.74 -25.76
CA LYS A 313 7.19 9.13 -26.14
C LYS A 313 5.83 9.38 -26.80
N TYR A 314 5.15 8.33 -27.25
CA TYR A 314 3.85 8.42 -27.93
C TYR A 314 2.65 8.40 -26.98
N PHE A 315 2.85 8.11 -25.69
CA PHE A 315 1.77 8.00 -24.71
C PHE A 315 1.97 9.02 -23.58
N ARG A 316 0.90 9.26 -22.81
CA ARG A 316 0.91 10.20 -21.69
C ARG A 316 1.47 9.54 -20.44
N ALA A 317 2.04 10.36 -19.55
CA ALA A 317 2.62 9.95 -18.29
C ALA A 317 2.39 11.03 -17.24
N TYR A 318 2.70 10.72 -15.98
CA TYR A 318 2.90 11.74 -14.97
C TYR A 318 4.37 12.14 -14.95
N SER A 319 4.66 13.42 -14.77
CA SER A 319 6.04 13.92 -14.69
C SER A 319 6.20 14.94 -13.57
N CYS A 320 7.39 14.96 -12.98
CA CYS A 320 7.76 15.99 -12.02
C CYS A 320 8.26 17.24 -12.75
N SER A 321 7.82 18.42 -12.31
CA SER A 321 8.34 19.71 -12.81
C SER A 321 9.66 20.11 -12.14
N VAL A 322 9.90 19.63 -10.92
CA VAL A 322 11.11 19.93 -10.13
C VAL A 322 12.28 19.02 -10.51
N CYS A 323 12.02 17.72 -10.69
CA CYS A 323 13.03 16.73 -11.02
C CYS A 323 13.05 16.46 -12.54
N PRO A 324 14.06 16.97 -13.27
CA PRO A 324 14.17 16.69 -14.69
C PRO A 324 14.34 15.18 -14.90
N ASN A 325 13.67 14.63 -15.92
CA ASN A 325 13.68 13.21 -16.28
C ASN A 325 12.95 12.24 -15.31
N TYR A 326 12.20 12.72 -14.31
CA TYR A 326 11.30 11.85 -13.54
C TYR A 326 9.91 11.77 -14.18
N ALA A 327 9.52 10.58 -14.63
CA ALA A 327 8.18 10.31 -15.14
C ALA A 327 7.68 8.92 -14.72
N VAL A 328 6.37 8.74 -14.68
CA VAL A 328 5.71 7.51 -14.23
C VAL A 328 4.57 7.14 -15.17
N HIS A 329 4.45 5.87 -15.54
CA HIS A 329 3.31 5.38 -16.31
C HIS A 329 2.01 5.61 -15.55
N ILE A 330 0.96 5.96 -16.28
CA ILE A 330 -0.39 6.09 -15.73
C ILE A 330 -0.81 4.79 -15.02
N GLY A 331 -0.56 3.64 -15.64
CA GLY A 331 -0.87 2.33 -15.04
C GLY A 331 -0.14 2.05 -13.73
N CYS A 332 1.08 2.58 -13.55
CA CYS A 332 1.84 2.42 -12.31
C CYS A 332 1.32 3.32 -11.18
N VAL A 333 0.85 4.51 -11.53
CA VAL A 333 0.20 5.43 -10.58
C VAL A 333 -1.12 4.86 -10.07
N MET A 334 -1.93 4.31 -10.98
CA MET A 334 -3.26 3.80 -10.64
C MET A 334 -3.23 2.46 -9.87
N ASN A 335 -2.06 1.99 -9.47
CA ASN A 335 -1.93 0.88 -8.54
C ASN A 335 -2.15 1.37 -7.10
N GLY A 336 -3.01 0.71 -6.34
CA GLY A 336 -3.46 1.15 -5.01
C GLY A 336 -2.34 1.33 -3.98
N ASP A 337 -1.17 0.73 -4.21
CA ASP A 337 -0.01 0.83 -3.31
C ASP A 337 0.91 2.04 -3.58
N VAL A 338 0.62 2.85 -4.61
CA VAL A 338 1.53 3.92 -5.08
C VAL A 338 0.97 5.32 -4.83
N TRP A 339 -0.32 5.51 -5.05
CA TRP A 339 -1.00 6.80 -4.95
C TRP A 339 -2.08 6.75 -3.86
N ASP A 340 -2.14 7.80 -3.05
CA ASP A 340 -3.14 7.96 -1.98
C ASP A 340 -4.55 8.34 -2.49
N GLY A 341 -4.70 8.52 -3.80
CA GLY A 341 -5.96 8.85 -4.44
C GLY A 341 -6.31 10.35 -4.46
N LYS A 342 -5.53 11.21 -3.82
CA LYS A 342 -5.85 12.63 -3.71
C LYS A 342 -5.50 13.39 -4.99
N GLU A 343 -6.47 14.13 -5.54
CA GLU A 343 -6.27 15.15 -6.57
C GLU A 343 -5.84 16.46 -5.90
N LEU A 344 -4.75 17.04 -6.41
CA LEU A 344 -4.09 18.20 -5.83
C LEU A 344 -4.05 19.41 -6.78
N GLU A 345 -4.72 19.33 -7.94
CA GLU A 345 -4.84 20.45 -8.87
C GLU A 345 -5.48 21.67 -8.18
N GLY A 346 -4.72 22.77 -8.11
CA GLY A 346 -5.17 24.03 -7.50
C GLY A 346 -5.05 24.08 -5.97
N ILE A 347 -4.54 23.02 -5.32
CA ILE A 347 -4.21 23.04 -3.89
C ILE A 347 -2.77 23.56 -3.75
N PRO A 348 -2.50 24.59 -2.93
CA PRO A 348 -1.13 25.05 -2.66
C PRO A 348 -0.23 23.93 -2.16
N ASP A 349 1.06 24.01 -2.48
CA ASP A 349 2.07 23.12 -1.91
C ASP A 349 2.56 23.67 -0.58
N ASP A 350 1.72 23.52 0.44
CA ASP A 350 2.06 23.85 1.81
C ASP A 350 3.00 22.74 2.32
N ALA A 351 4.29 22.85 1.98
CA ALA A 351 5.31 21.95 2.48
C ALA A 351 5.46 22.15 4.00
N GLU A 352 4.66 21.44 4.79
CA GLU A 352 4.83 21.30 6.24
C GLU A 352 6.03 20.39 6.59
N ASP A 353 7.16 20.49 5.87
CA ASP A 353 8.39 19.83 6.32
C ASP A 353 9.14 20.79 7.24
N ILE A 354 8.59 20.93 8.44
CA ILE A 354 9.22 21.71 9.51
C ILE A 354 10.45 20.92 9.95
N ALA A 355 11.63 21.50 9.78
CA ALA A 355 12.87 20.92 10.30
C ALA A 355 12.70 20.55 11.79
N PRO A 356 13.25 19.41 12.24
CA PRO A 356 13.10 18.94 13.63
C PRO A 356 13.91 19.79 14.63
N PHE A 357 14.41 20.95 14.23
CA PHE A 357 15.11 21.90 15.09
C PHE A 357 14.89 23.35 14.65
N LYS A 358 15.20 24.27 15.56
CA LYS A 358 15.33 25.71 15.28
C LYS A 358 16.78 26.13 15.37
N VAL A 359 17.25 26.91 14.40
CA VAL A 359 18.59 27.52 14.45
C VAL A 359 18.53 28.71 15.42
N VAL A 360 19.41 28.73 16.42
CA VAL A 360 19.46 29.77 17.47
C VAL A 360 20.77 30.58 17.45
N GLY A 361 21.71 30.19 16.60
CA GLY A 361 22.98 30.87 16.33
C GLY A 361 23.72 30.13 15.23
N GLY A 362 24.78 30.71 14.66
CA GLY A 362 25.43 30.19 13.43
C GLY A 362 25.63 28.67 13.41
N ASN A 363 26.21 28.12 14.49
CA ASN A 363 26.45 26.68 14.64
C ASN A 363 25.64 26.05 15.80
N LEU A 364 24.54 26.69 16.22
CA LEU A 364 23.74 26.28 17.39
C LEU A 364 22.30 25.99 17.01
N ILE A 365 21.79 24.83 17.47
CA ILE A 365 20.40 24.42 17.24
C ILE A 365 19.69 24.06 18.54
N CYS A 366 18.37 24.27 18.58
CA CYS A 366 17.47 23.66 19.56
C CYS A 366 16.69 22.54 18.88
N HIS A 367 17.04 21.29 19.19
CA HIS A 367 16.45 20.10 18.57
C HIS A 367 15.25 19.59 19.37
N ILE A 368 14.21 19.06 18.70
CA ILE A 368 12.98 18.57 19.38
C ILE A 368 13.21 17.47 20.41
N SER A 369 14.30 16.71 20.25
CA SER A 369 14.70 15.63 21.18
C SER A 369 15.48 16.13 22.40
N HIS A 370 15.96 17.38 22.38
CA HIS A 370 16.76 17.98 23.43
C HIS A 370 16.50 19.49 23.47
N LYS A 371 15.32 19.87 24.00
CA LYS A 371 14.83 21.26 23.97
C LYS A 371 15.41 22.13 25.07
N GLU A 372 15.92 21.51 26.14
CA GLU A 372 16.39 22.19 27.34
C GLU A 372 17.73 22.91 27.12
N HIS A 373 18.59 22.37 26.26
CA HIS A 373 19.90 22.94 25.95
C HIS A 373 20.11 23.10 24.45
N THR A 374 21.01 24.00 24.08
CA THR A 374 21.44 24.20 22.70
C THR A 374 22.51 23.18 22.32
N LEU A 375 22.40 22.59 21.12
CA LEU A 375 23.43 21.73 20.57
C LEU A 375 24.36 22.52 19.67
N ARG A 376 25.67 22.30 19.82
CA ARG A 376 26.71 22.93 19.00
C ARG A 376 27.19 21.97 17.92
N LEU A 377 27.30 22.46 16.69
CA LEU A 377 27.88 21.72 15.57
C LEU A 377 29.41 21.70 15.71
N HIS A 378 29.97 20.50 15.72
CA HIS A 378 31.40 20.23 15.57
C HIS A 378 31.63 19.66 14.18
N GLN A 379 32.53 20.29 13.42
CA GLN A 379 32.95 19.86 12.08
C GLN A 379 34.31 19.19 12.20
N GLU A 380 34.42 17.96 11.70
CA GLU A 380 35.68 17.26 11.41
C GLU A 380 36.72 17.14 12.55
N ASP A 381 36.29 16.97 13.79
CA ASP A 381 37.16 16.45 14.85
C ASP A 381 36.92 14.94 15.03
N ILE A 382 37.96 14.12 14.85
CA ILE A 382 37.91 12.68 15.19
C ILE A 382 37.82 12.58 16.71
N ILE A 383 36.60 12.53 17.25
CA ILE A 383 36.39 12.10 18.63
C ILE A 383 36.59 10.58 18.64
N ASN A 384 37.82 10.15 18.89
CA ASN A 384 38.18 8.73 18.98
C ASN A 384 37.73 8.15 20.35
N ASP A 385 36.42 8.14 20.58
CA ASP A 385 35.82 7.48 21.74
C ASP A 385 34.66 6.60 21.25
N GLU A 386 34.94 5.32 21.11
CA GLU A 386 34.01 4.27 20.67
C GLU A 386 32.74 4.16 21.53
N HIS A 387 32.76 4.74 22.74
CA HIS A 387 31.62 4.75 23.67
C HIS A 387 30.60 5.86 23.35
N LYS A 388 30.97 6.85 22.52
CA LYS A 388 30.07 7.95 22.15
C LYS A 388 29.25 7.55 20.94
N GLN A 389 27.95 7.37 21.16
CA GLN A 389 26.99 7.00 20.13
C GLN A 389 25.98 8.10 19.88
N CYS A 390 25.54 8.20 18.64
CA CYS A 390 24.47 9.10 18.26
C CYS A 390 23.13 8.56 18.79
N ILE A 391 22.41 9.36 19.58
CA ILE A 391 21.17 8.92 20.24
C ILE A 391 20.08 8.51 19.24
N ALA A 392 20.13 9.04 18.01
CA ALA A 392 19.11 8.79 17.00
C ALA A 392 19.29 7.47 16.25
N CYS A 393 20.53 7.05 16.01
CA CYS A 393 20.84 5.89 15.17
C CYS A 393 21.65 4.81 15.90
N SER A 394 22.09 5.08 17.14
CA SER A 394 22.89 4.20 17.98
C SER A 394 24.24 3.79 17.35
N HIS A 395 24.68 4.47 16.27
CA HIS A 395 26.02 4.29 15.70
C HIS A 395 27.05 5.20 16.37
N PRO A 396 28.32 4.79 16.42
CA PRO A 396 29.41 5.62 16.92
C PRO A 396 29.52 6.95 16.18
N VAL A 397 29.88 8.02 16.88
CA VAL A 397 29.94 9.39 16.33
C VAL A 397 31.28 9.77 15.70
N GLY A 398 32.16 8.80 15.49
CA GLY A 398 33.53 9.02 15.02
C GLY A 398 33.69 9.41 13.54
N PHE A 399 32.60 9.62 12.80
CA PHE A 399 32.65 10.02 11.39
C PHE A 399 31.65 11.13 11.06
N GLY A 400 32.14 12.20 10.42
CA GLY A 400 31.33 13.32 9.93
C GLY A 400 30.97 14.35 11.00
N SER A 401 30.16 15.35 10.62
CA SER A 401 29.73 16.42 11.51
C SER A 401 28.71 15.95 12.55
N ILE A 402 28.85 16.45 13.77
CA ILE A 402 28.00 16.07 14.90
C ILE A 402 27.53 17.30 15.69
N TYR A 403 26.33 17.20 16.23
CA TYR A 403 25.79 18.11 17.22
C TYR A 403 26.02 17.56 18.62
N VAL A 404 26.58 18.38 19.50
CA VAL A 404 26.96 18.01 20.87
C VAL A 404 26.30 18.96 21.86
N CYS A 405 25.79 18.43 22.97
CA CYS A 405 25.46 19.23 24.14
C CYS A 405 26.72 19.32 25.03
N GLU A 406 27.16 20.51 25.38
CA GLU A 406 28.35 20.68 26.24
C GLU A 406 28.06 20.33 27.71
N GLU A 407 26.79 20.35 28.11
CA GLU A 407 26.36 20.12 29.50
C GLU A 407 26.06 18.62 29.78
N TYR A 408 25.70 17.85 28.75
CA TYR A 408 25.32 16.44 28.87
C TYR A 408 25.96 15.60 27.77
N CYS A 409 26.21 14.31 28.01
CA CYS A 409 26.69 13.35 27.01
C CYS A 409 25.62 13.03 25.93
N PHE A 410 25.18 14.05 25.19
CA PHE A 410 24.18 13.96 24.13
C PHE A 410 24.87 14.25 22.79
N PHE A 411 24.88 13.24 21.93
CA PHE A 411 25.50 13.31 20.60
C PHE A 411 24.47 12.97 19.52
N LEU A 412 24.49 13.74 18.44
CA LEU A 412 23.57 13.57 17.31
C LEU A 412 24.32 13.84 16.01
N HIS A 413 24.37 12.88 15.09
CA HIS A 413 24.92 13.16 13.76
C HIS A 413 24.14 14.29 13.08
N GLU A 414 24.81 15.15 12.31
CA GLU A 414 24.13 16.20 11.55
C GLU A 414 23.03 15.64 10.65
N LYS A 415 23.27 14.51 9.98
CA LYS A 415 22.26 13.81 9.17
C LYS A 415 21.07 13.34 10.00
N CYS A 416 21.30 12.88 11.23
CA CYS A 416 20.24 12.47 12.16
C CYS A 416 19.46 13.67 12.71
N ALA A 417 20.11 14.82 12.91
CA ALA A 417 19.47 16.06 13.30
C ALA A 417 18.57 16.62 12.18
N ASN A 418 18.86 16.31 10.91
CA ASN A 418 18.09 16.78 9.76
C ASN A 418 17.01 15.78 9.28
N LEU A 419 16.67 14.78 10.09
CA LEU A 419 15.62 13.82 9.73
C LEU A 419 14.26 14.52 9.61
N PRO A 420 13.52 14.35 8.49
CA PRO A 420 12.23 15.02 8.30
C PRO A 420 11.21 14.52 9.32
N LEU A 421 10.34 15.41 9.79
CA LEU A 421 9.31 15.08 10.78
C LEU A 421 8.24 14.16 10.21
N LYS A 422 7.93 14.30 8.91
CA LYS A 422 6.99 13.45 8.18
C LYS A 422 7.72 12.85 6.98
N ARG A 423 7.57 11.54 6.75
CA ARG A 423 8.20 10.85 5.61
C ARG A 423 7.27 9.83 5.00
N LYS A 424 7.20 9.78 3.66
CA LYS A 424 6.51 8.70 2.92
C LYS A 424 7.53 7.60 2.57
N PHE A 425 7.10 6.35 2.63
CA PHE A 425 7.95 5.21 2.27
C PHE A 425 7.40 4.49 1.05
N ALA A 426 8.29 3.92 0.23
CA ALA A 426 7.95 3.26 -1.04
C ALA A 426 6.96 2.08 -0.97
N PHE A 427 6.65 1.60 0.24
CA PHE A 427 5.75 0.48 0.50
C PHE A 427 4.49 0.87 1.28
N ASP A 428 4.28 2.18 1.54
CA ASP A 428 3.11 2.66 2.26
C ASP A 428 2.74 4.06 1.75
N ILE A 429 1.47 4.25 1.41
CA ILE A 429 0.93 5.53 0.95
C ILE A 429 0.72 6.52 2.12
N ILE A 430 0.73 6.01 3.35
CA ILE A 430 0.53 6.80 4.56
C ILE A 430 1.88 7.38 5.02
N PRO A 431 1.99 8.71 5.22
CA PRO A 431 3.17 9.31 5.83
C PRO A 431 3.40 8.80 7.25
N PHE A 432 4.66 8.57 7.58
CA PHE A 432 5.13 8.23 8.91
C PHE A 432 5.62 9.47 9.62
N THR A 433 5.48 9.50 10.94
CA THR A 433 5.95 10.60 11.79
C THR A 433 7.20 10.18 12.54
N LEU A 434 8.19 11.07 12.63
CA LEU A 434 9.39 10.86 13.43
C LEU A 434 9.07 10.97 14.93
N GLU A 435 9.39 9.92 15.66
CA GLU A 435 9.34 9.83 17.12
C GLU A 435 10.77 9.79 17.66
N VAL A 436 11.11 10.74 18.54
CA VAL A 436 12.49 10.95 19.04
C VAL A 436 12.72 10.42 20.45
N VAL A 437 11.68 9.93 21.11
CA VAL A 437 11.76 9.28 22.42
C VAL A 437 11.21 7.89 22.26
N CYS A 438 12.08 6.88 22.25
CA CYS A 438 11.67 5.52 21.93
C CYS A 438 12.02 4.57 23.08
N ARG A 439 11.08 3.67 23.39
CA ARG A 439 11.39 2.39 24.04
C ARG A 439 11.95 1.46 22.98
N VAL A 440 12.63 0.39 23.39
CA VAL A 440 13.11 -0.66 22.49
C VAL A 440 11.99 -1.17 21.56
N TYR A 441 12.26 -1.26 20.25
CA TYR A 441 11.31 -1.72 19.23
C TYR A 441 12.00 -2.47 18.08
N TYR A 442 11.21 -3.24 17.32
CA TYR A 442 11.67 -3.88 16.09
C TYR A 442 11.43 -3.01 14.86
N CYS A 443 12.47 -2.81 14.05
CA CYS A 443 12.27 -2.24 12.72
C CYS A 443 11.57 -3.26 11.80
N THR A 444 10.47 -2.86 11.18
CA THR A 444 9.67 -3.71 10.29
C THR A 444 10.41 -4.11 9.00
N PHE A 445 11.35 -3.29 8.53
CA PHE A 445 12.08 -3.56 7.28
C PHE A 445 13.29 -4.47 7.46
N CYS A 446 14.14 -4.23 8.46
CA CYS A 446 15.34 -5.02 8.68
C CYS A 446 15.22 -6.08 9.78
N GLY A 447 14.21 -6.00 10.65
CA GLY A 447 14.01 -6.89 11.79
C GLY A 447 14.99 -6.69 12.95
N ILE A 448 15.83 -5.65 12.91
CA ILE A 448 16.81 -5.35 13.96
C ILE A 448 16.12 -4.60 15.10
N LEU A 449 16.51 -4.93 16.33
CA LEU A 449 16.06 -4.30 17.56
C LEU A 449 16.77 -2.96 17.76
N SER A 450 16.03 -1.87 17.98
CA SER A 450 16.56 -0.50 18.07
C SER A 450 15.92 0.26 19.23
N ASP A 451 16.68 1.18 19.83
CA ASP A 451 16.21 2.13 20.84
C ASP A 451 16.40 3.60 20.44
N GLY A 452 16.97 3.85 19.26
CA GLY A 452 17.09 5.18 18.67
C GLY A 452 15.77 5.72 18.11
N PHE A 453 15.82 6.87 17.42
CA PHE A 453 14.63 7.50 16.83
C PHE A 453 13.96 6.55 15.83
N ARG A 454 12.66 6.73 15.61
CA ARG A 454 11.90 5.89 14.67
C ARG A 454 10.85 6.68 13.91
N TYR A 455 10.53 6.19 12.72
CA TYR A 455 9.33 6.56 11.99
C TYR A 455 8.21 5.58 12.35
N THR A 456 7.08 6.12 12.81
CA THR A 456 5.88 5.33 13.11
C THR A 456 4.69 5.77 12.26
N SER A 457 3.87 4.80 11.84
CA SER A 457 2.61 5.06 11.14
C SER A 457 1.40 4.82 12.02
N GLN A 458 0.24 5.30 11.58
CA GLN A 458 -1.06 5.05 12.24
C GLN A 458 -1.39 3.54 12.35
N ARG A 459 -0.71 2.68 11.59
CA ARG A 459 -0.87 1.22 11.61
C ARG A 459 0.14 0.52 12.55
N ASN A 460 0.80 1.27 13.44
CA ASN A 460 1.85 0.77 14.35
C ASN A 460 3.04 0.09 13.63
N VAL A 461 3.33 0.50 12.40
CA VAL A 461 4.56 0.07 11.69
C VAL A 461 5.70 0.93 12.18
N ASN A 462 6.79 0.31 12.62
CA ASN A 462 7.97 1.01 13.14
C ASN A 462 9.16 0.82 12.20
N ILE A 463 9.76 1.92 11.75
CA ILE A 463 10.94 1.92 10.89
C ILE A 463 12.03 2.71 11.59
N ASP A 464 13.20 2.11 11.83
CA ASP A 464 14.31 2.86 12.43
C ASP A 464 14.90 3.89 11.46
N VAL A 465 15.72 4.82 11.95
CA VAL A 465 16.31 5.86 11.09
C VAL A 465 17.22 5.31 10.00
N HIS A 466 17.79 4.11 10.18
CA HIS A 466 18.67 3.47 9.22
C HIS A 466 17.91 3.04 7.97
N CYS A 467 16.87 2.23 8.14
CA CYS A 467 15.96 1.87 7.05
C CYS A 467 15.17 3.10 6.58
N GLY A 468 14.87 4.00 7.53
CA GLY A 468 14.19 5.25 7.34
C GLY A 468 14.91 6.19 6.38
N SER A 469 16.24 6.20 6.40
CA SER A 469 17.07 7.09 5.57
C SER A 469 17.29 6.57 4.15
N LEU A 470 17.01 5.29 3.89
CA LEU A 470 17.17 4.72 2.55
C LEU A 470 16.23 5.42 1.56
N SER A 471 16.76 5.67 0.37
CA SER A 471 16.03 6.22 -0.76
C SER A 471 16.32 5.38 -2.00
N GLU A 472 15.43 5.42 -2.98
CA GLU A 472 15.66 4.83 -4.28
C GLU A 472 15.89 5.94 -5.32
N PRO A 473 16.90 5.85 -6.20
CA PRO A 473 17.91 4.78 -6.28
C PRO A 473 18.87 4.74 -5.09
N LEU A 474 19.13 3.55 -4.54
CA LEU A 474 20.24 3.33 -3.62
C LEU A 474 21.49 3.01 -4.45
N VAL A 475 22.50 3.86 -4.34
CA VAL A 475 23.86 3.58 -4.84
C VAL A 475 24.68 3.08 -3.66
N HIS A 476 25.26 1.90 -3.80
CA HIS A 476 25.99 1.22 -2.72
C HIS A 476 27.24 0.56 -3.30
N ASP A 477 28.41 0.70 -2.65
CA ASP A 477 29.69 0.21 -3.21
C ASP A 477 29.75 -1.30 -3.44
N GLY A 478 28.89 -2.04 -2.74
CA GLY A 478 28.71 -3.47 -2.92
C GLY A 478 28.02 -3.91 -4.22
N HIS A 479 27.49 -2.98 -5.02
CA HIS A 479 26.96 -3.28 -6.34
C HIS A 479 27.00 -2.08 -7.29
N ILE A 480 27.46 -2.26 -8.53
CA ILE A 480 27.71 -1.14 -9.46
C ILE A 480 26.45 -0.47 -10.01
N HIS A 481 25.31 -1.16 -10.03
CA HIS A 481 24.06 -0.62 -10.52
C HIS A 481 23.20 -0.08 -9.36
N PRO A 482 22.36 0.93 -9.62
CA PRO A 482 21.40 1.42 -8.63
C PRO A 482 20.40 0.33 -8.23
N LEU A 483 20.07 0.29 -6.94
CA LEU A 483 19.05 -0.61 -6.40
C LEU A 483 17.74 0.14 -6.11
N TYR A 484 16.62 -0.53 -6.33
CA TYR A 484 15.27 0.03 -6.19
C TYR A 484 14.40 -0.82 -5.26
N PHE A 485 13.39 -0.22 -4.65
CA PHE A 485 12.49 -0.89 -3.72
C PHE A 485 11.49 -1.79 -4.45
N TYR A 486 11.52 -3.09 -4.16
CA TYR A 486 10.62 -4.09 -4.72
C TYR A 486 9.91 -4.90 -3.64
N THR A 487 8.66 -5.29 -3.93
CA THR A 487 7.94 -6.33 -3.20
C THR A 487 7.88 -7.57 -4.09
N LEU A 488 8.60 -8.61 -3.71
CA LEU A 488 8.68 -9.88 -4.45
C LEU A 488 7.73 -10.91 -3.84
N ILE A 489 7.10 -11.71 -4.70
CA ILE A 489 6.19 -12.79 -4.29
C ILE A 489 6.96 -13.94 -3.60
N ASN A 490 8.21 -14.15 -4.01
CA ASN A 490 9.10 -15.16 -3.45
C ASN A 490 10.01 -14.51 -2.43
N ASN A 491 10.39 -15.24 -1.37
CA ASN A 491 11.41 -14.79 -0.40
C ASN A 491 12.82 -14.91 -1.04
N PRO A 492 13.41 -13.82 -1.56
CA PRO A 492 14.69 -13.91 -2.24
C PRO A 492 15.81 -14.12 -1.21
N SER A 493 16.97 -14.52 -1.70
CA SER A 493 18.20 -14.50 -0.89
C SER A 493 18.89 -13.16 -1.06
N CYS A 494 19.42 -12.59 0.02
CA CYS A 494 20.23 -11.38 -0.03
C CYS A 494 21.65 -11.71 -0.52
N ASN A 495 22.15 -10.99 -1.53
CA ASN A 495 23.51 -11.16 -2.06
C ASN A 495 24.60 -10.74 -1.06
N GLY A 496 24.29 -9.89 -0.08
CA GLY A 496 25.24 -9.44 0.95
C GLY A 496 25.41 -10.43 2.11
N CYS A 497 24.31 -10.94 2.66
CA CYS A 497 24.36 -11.83 3.84
C CYS A 497 23.98 -13.29 3.58
N TYR A 498 23.51 -13.64 2.38
CA TYR A 498 23.03 -14.97 1.98
C TYR A 498 21.85 -15.53 2.80
N LYS A 499 21.20 -14.69 3.61
CA LYS A 499 19.98 -15.06 4.31
C LYS A 499 18.78 -14.88 3.37
N ARG A 500 17.78 -15.76 3.51
CA ARG A 500 16.45 -15.54 2.95
C ARG A 500 15.80 -14.37 3.68
N VAL A 501 15.23 -13.45 2.92
CA VAL A 501 14.62 -12.24 3.47
C VAL A 501 13.14 -12.15 3.10
N ASN A 502 12.46 -11.24 3.78
CA ASN A 502 11.03 -10.99 3.56
C ASN A 502 10.79 -10.51 2.11
N SER A 503 9.53 -10.41 1.71
CA SER A 503 9.11 -9.97 0.37
C SER A 503 9.66 -8.59 -0.04
N LYS A 504 9.98 -7.71 0.91
CA LYS A 504 10.50 -6.35 0.64
C LYS A 504 12.03 -6.35 0.56
N VAL A 505 12.57 -5.95 -0.59
CA VAL A 505 14.03 -5.88 -0.84
C VAL A 505 14.41 -4.68 -1.70
N LEU A 506 15.70 -4.37 -1.75
CA LEU A 506 16.28 -3.53 -2.79
C LEU A 506 16.83 -4.42 -3.91
N ARG A 507 16.38 -4.21 -5.14
CA ARG A 507 16.73 -5.05 -6.29
C ARG A 507 17.33 -4.22 -7.42
N CYS A 508 18.30 -4.81 -8.11
CA CYS A 508 18.85 -4.28 -9.36
C CYS A 508 17.97 -4.68 -10.56
N ASP A 509 17.75 -3.75 -11.49
CA ASP A 509 17.02 -4.05 -12.73
C ASP A 509 17.91 -4.65 -13.82
N ASP A 510 19.22 -4.39 -13.77
CA ASP A 510 20.18 -4.77 -14.81
C ASP A 510 20.78 -6.18 -14.57
N CYS A 511 20.74 -6.69 -13.33
CA CYS A 511 21.19 -8.04 -12.99
C CYS A 511 20.39 -8.63 -11.80
N ASP A 512 20.51 -9.94 -11.57
CA ASP A 512 19.82 -10.62 -10.46
C ASP A 512 20.53 -10.40 -9.12
N TYR A 513 20.47 -9.16 -8.63
CA TYR A 513 21.05 -8.73 -7.37
C TYR A 513 19.95 -8.22 -6.44
N ASN A 514 19.85 -8.82 -5.26
CA ASN A 514 18.87 -8.46 -4.24
C ASN A 514 19.59 -8.18 -2.91
N LEU A 515 19.28 -7.05 -2.29
CA LEU A 515 19.85 -6.60 -1.03
C LEU A 515 18.76 -6.41 0.01
N CYS A 516 18.96 -6.97 1.19
CA CYS A 516 18.05 -6.76 2.31
C CYS A 516 18.33 -5.44 3.04
N PHE A 517 17.29 -4.91 3.71
CA PHE A 517 17.37 -3.64 4.43
C PHE A 517 18.45 -3.60 5.51
N SER A 518 18.71 -4.73 6.18
CA SER A 518 19.81 -4.82 7.15
C SER A 518 21.18 -4.65 6.51
N CYS A 519 21.43 -5.26 5.35
CA CYS A 519 22.70 -5.09 4.62
C CYS A 519 22.81 -3.70 4.00
N ALA A 520 21.72 -3.19 3.43
CA ALA A 520 21.68 -1.85 2.82
C ALA A 520 21.92 -0.71 3.82
N SER A 521 21.75 -0.97 5.12
CA SER A 521 21.98 0.00 6.19
C SER A 521 23.25 -0.26 7.00
N LEU A 522 24.16 -1.10 6.50
CA LEU A 522 25.46 -1.26 7.15
C LEU A 522 26.32 -0.02 6.91
N PRO A 523 27.04 0.47 7.94
CA PRO A 523 27.98 1.56 7.75
C PRO A 523 29.16 1.10 6.88
N GLU A 524 29.64 1.98 6.00
CA GLU A 524 30.81 1.69 5.16
C GLU A 524 32.09 1.56 6.00
N LYS A 525 32.21 2.38 7.04
CA LYS A 525 33.37 2.41 7.96
C LYS A 525 32.91 2.37 9.41
N ILE A 526 33.67 1.67 10.25
CA ILE A 526 33.36 1.52 11.68
C ILE A 526 34.63 1.40 12.52
N TRP A 527 34.64 2.02 13.70
CA TRP A 527 35.68 1.83 14.71
C TRP A 527 35.38 0.59 15.55
N TYR A 528 36.40 -0.19 15.89
CA TYR A 528 36.27 -1.45 16.62
C TYR A 528 37.35 -1.60 17.70
N MET A 529 36.95 -1.88 18.95
CA MET A 529 37.82 -2.24 20.09
C MET A 529 39.10 -1.40 20.26
N ASN A 530 39.00 -0.07 20.12
CA ASN A 530 40.11 0.88 20.19
C ASN A 530 41.22 0.71 19.13
N ASP A 531 40.92 0.09 17.98
CA ASP A 531 41.84 0.03 16.85
C ASP A 531 42.26 1.43 16.38
N GLU A 532 43.53 1.60 16.02
CA GLU A 532 44.07 2.86 15.48
C GLU A 532 43.50 3.22 14.10
N HIS A 533 42.98 2.22 13.37
CA HIS A 533 42.43 2.38 12.04
C HIS A 533 41.00 1.84 11.96
N PRO A 534 40.07 2.52 11.28
CA PRO A 534 38.70 2.06 11.16
C PRO A 534 38.59 0.89 10.16
N LEU A 535 37.72 -0.06 10.47
CA LEU A 535 37.40 -1.15 9.55
C LEU A 535 36.50 -0.64 8.42
N THR A 536 36.74 -1.13 7.20
CA THR A 536 35.95 -0.81 6.01
C THR A 536 35.16 -2.05 5.55
N LEU A 537 33.91 -1.84 5.15
CA LEU A 537 33.01 -2.89 4.67
C LEU A 537 33.48 -3.38 3.29
N CYS A 538 33.83 -4.65 3.20
CA CYS A 538 34.27 -5.30 1.97
C CYS A 538 33.11 -6.05 1.29
N CYS A 539 32.86 -5.71 0.03
CA CYS A 539 31.83 -6.31 -0.82
C CYS A 539 32.49 -6.95 -2.05
N VAL A 540 32.74 -8.26 -2.01
CA VAL A 540 33.62 -8.97 -2.96
C VAL A 540 32.94 -9.30 -4.30
N GLU A 541 32.31 -8.34 -4.97
CA GLU A 541 31.83 -8.53 -6.37
C GLU A 541 32.88 -8.15 -7.43
N LYS A 542 34.00 -7.54 -7.06
CA LYS A 542 35.07 -7.19 -8.01
C LYS A 542 36.09 -8.31 -8.17
N GLY A 543 35.80 -9.27 -9.05
CA GLY A 543 36.73 -9.87 -10.03
C GLY A 543 38.09 -10.46 -9.61
N SER A 544 38.50 -10.47 -8.34
CA SER A 544 39.77 -11.05 -7.93
C SER A 544 39.57 -12.49 -7.46
N SER A 545 39.75 -13.41 -8.41
CA SER A 545 40.06 -14.81 -8.16
C SER A 545 41.40 -14.93 -7.40
N LYS A 546 41.37 -14.73 -6.08
CA LYS A 546 42.33 -15.37 -5.18
C LYS A 546 41.53 -16.12 -4.13
N ASN A 547 41.55 -17.43 -4.29
CA ASN A 547 40.95 -18.42 -3.39
C ASN A 547 41.79 -18.51 -2.10
N ASN A 548 42.07 -17.37 -1.45
CA ASN A 548 42.67 -17.34 -0.12
C ASN A 548 41.55 -17.44 0.89
N LYS A 549 41.59 -18.50 1.70
CA LYS A 549 40.71 -18.64 2.86
C LYS A 549 41.10 -17.59 3.88
N ASN A 550 40.31 -16.52 3.97
CA ASN A 550 40.46 -15.54 5.04
C ASN A 550 39.70 -16.03 6.27
N TRP A 551 40.20 -15.70 7.46
CA TRP A 551 39.60 -16.09 8.74
C TRP A 551 39.16 -14.84 9.49
N CYS A 552 38.10 -14.98 10.29
CA CYS A 552 37.64 -13.91 11.15
C CYS A 552 38.49 -13.87 12.42
N ASP A 553 39.27 -12.80 12.63
CA ASP A 553 40.17 -12.68 13.78
C ASP A 553 39.44 -12.71 15.14
N ASN A 554 38.19 -12.25 15.18
CA ASN A 554 37.41 -12.28 16.42
C ASN A 554 36.93 -13.69 16.80
N CYS A 555 36.54 -14.52 15.83
CA CYS A 555 35.87 -15.79 16.13
C CYS A 555 36.56 -17.04 15.60
N GLU A 556 37.69 -16.86 14.92
CA GLU A 556 38.55 -17.91 14.37
C GLU A 556 37.77 -18.88 13.46
N ARG A 557 36.83 -18.35 12.68
CA ARG A 557 36.08 -19.11 11.67
C ARG A 557 36.30 -18.52 10.29
N GLU A 558 36.25 -19.40 9.28
CA GLU A 558 36.41 -19.04 7.87
C GLU A 558 35.43 -17.93 7.46
N LEU A 559 35.94 -16.94 6.72
CA LEU A 559 35.15 -15.93 6.04
C LEU A 559 34.66 -16.52 4.73
N GLU A 560 33.34 -16.59 4.57
CA GLU A 560 32.75 -17.00 3.30
C GLU A 560 33.10 -15.96 2.22
N PRO A 561 33.84 -16.30 1.15
CA PRO A 561 34.40 -15.31 0.23
C PRO A 561 33.38 -14.39 -0.45
N ARG A 562 32.12 -14.82 -0.54
CA ARG A 562 31.06 -14.06 -1.19
C ARG A 562 30.23 -13.20 -0.23
N LYS A 563 30.31 -13.45 1.07
CA LYS A 563 29.53 -12.76 2.11
C LYS A 563 30.27 -11.51 2.55
N TRP A 564 29.54 -10.45 2.87
CA TRP A 564 30.17 -9.21 3.31
C TRP A 564 30.86 -9.37 4.67
N PHE A 565 31.99 -8.69 4.83
CA PHE A 565 32.81 -8.66 6.04
C PHE A 565 33.53 -7.31 6.16
N TYR A 566 34.00 -6.98 7.35
CA TYR A 566 34.80 -5.78 7.60
C TYR A 566 36.28 -6.12 7.55
N THR A 567 37.10 -5.22 7.01
CA THR A 567 38.55 -5.40 6.97
C THR A 567 39.27 -4.07 7.13
N CYS A 568 40.48 -4.12 7.69
CA CYS A 568 41.43 -3.01 7.65
C CYS A 568 42.69 -3.49 6.94
N SER A 569 43.11 -2.78 5.89
CA SER A 569 44.33 -3.14 5.15
C SER A 569 45.60 -2.79 5.92
N ASP A 570 45.56 -1.75 6.75
CA ASP A 570 46.71 -1.32 7.55
C ASP A 570 46.97 -2.23 8.75
N CYS A 571 45.91 -2.74 9.38
CA CYS A 571 46.00 -3.68 10.50
C CYS A 571 45.99 -5.16 10.07
N GLU A 572 45.75 -5.45 8.79
CA GLU A 572 45.54 -6.81 8.25
C GLU A 572 44.42 -7.62 8.93
N VAL A 573 43.48 -6.94 9.60
CA VAL A 573 42.35 -7.56 10.33
C VAL A 573 41.17 -7.78 9.39
N SER A 574 40.49 -8.92 9.53
CA SER A 574 39.24 -9.26 8.84
C SER A 574 38.21 -9.83 9.81
N LEU A 575 37.01 -9.25 9.87
CA LEU A 575 35.96 -9.62 10.82
C LEU A 575 34.61 -9.85 10.14
N HIS A 576 33.87 -10.88 10.56
CA HIS A 576 32.47 -11.01 10.13
C HIS A 576 31.66 -9.79 10.57
N VAL A 577 30.72 -9.33 9.74
CA VAL A 577 29.76 -8.26 10.11
C VAL A 577 29.07 -8.54 11.45
N GLN A 578 28.68 -9.79 11.69
CA GLN A 578 28.04 -10.22 12.94
C GLN A 578 28.97 -10.14 14.16
N CYS A 579 30.28 -10.30 13.97
CA CYS A 579 31.26 -10.18 15.06
C CYS A 579 31.46 -8.72 15.47
N VAL A 580 31.43 -7.80 14.50
CA VAL A 580 31.61 -6.37 14.73
C VAL A 580 30.35 -5.75 15.35
N LEU A 581 29.18 -5.96 14.73
CA LEU A 581 27.93 -5.30 15.11
C LEU A 581 27.07 -6.17 16.03
N GLY A 582 26.90 -7.45 15.72
CA GLY A 582 25.92 -8.30 16.40
C GLY A 582 24.46 -7.85 16.21
N ASP A 583 23.55 -8.60 16.83
CA ASP A 583 22.09 -8.35 16.69
C ASP A 583 21.60 -7.15 17.52
N PHE A 584 22.38 -6.73 18.52
CA PHE A 584 22.04 -5.66 19.46
C PHE A 584 22.81 -4.35 19.20
N SER A 585 23.47 -4.23 18.04
CA SER A 585 24.25 -3.05 17.65
C SER A 585 23.47 -1.72 17.61
N ARG A 586 22.14 -1.78 17.51
CA ARG A 586 21.28 -0.59 17.47
C ARG A 586 20.67 -0.25 18.83
N LEU A 587 21.22 -0.83 19.90
CA LEU A 587 20.87 -0.51 21.29
C LEU A 587 22.02 0.25 21.94
N VAL A 588 21.70 1.34 22.62
CA VAL A 588 22.71 2.15 23.33
C VAL A 588 23.10 1.44 24.64
N PRO A 589 24.40 1.20 24.89
CA PRO A 589 24.87 0.61 26.15
C PRO A 589 24.43 1.40 27.39
N GLY A 590 24.20 0.70 28.50
CA GLY A 590 23.68 1.24 29.76
C GLY A 590 22.16 1.43 29.80
N ARG A 591 21.45 1.23 28.68
CA ARG A 591 19.99 1.24 28.66
C ARG A 591 19.43 -0.01 29.31
N ILE A 592 18.36 0.19 30.08
CA ILE A 592 17.60 -0.89 30.72
C ILE A 592 16.20 -0.87 30.13
N PHE A 593 15.71 -2.03 29.73
CA PHE A 593 14.34 -2.20 29.28
C PHE A 593 13.72 -3.44 29.92
N GLU A 594 12.40 -3.41 30.05
CA GLU A 594 11.60 -4.46 30.66
C GLU A 594 10.74 -5.12 29.58
N VAL A 595 10.72 -6.45 29.58
CA VAL A 595 9.86 -7.26 28.71
C VAL A 595 8.55 -7.61 29.41
N ASN A 596 7.57 -8.13 28.67
CA ASN A 596 6.20 -8.32 29.17
C ASN A 596 6.09 -9.31 30.35
N ASP A 597 7.07 -10.18 30.55
CA ASP A 597 7.13 -11.12 31.67
C ASP A 597 7.74 -10.50 32.96
N GLY A 598 8.13 -9.23 32.92
CA GLY A 598 8.75 -8.50 34.02
C GLY A 598 10.28 -8.61 34.09
N THR A 599 10.91 -9.35 33.19
CA THR A 599 12.38 -9.48 33.13
C THR A 599 13.02 -8.18 32.65
N LYS A 600 14.13 -7.80 33.28
CA LYS A 600 14.85 -6.55 32.99
C LYS A 600 16.19 -6.86 32.38
N TYR A 601 16.37 -6.42 31.13
CA TYR A 601 17.62 -6.53 30.42
C TYR A 601 18.37 -5.21 30.42
N GLU A 602 19.67 -5.28 30.69
CA GLU A 602 20.63 -4.19 30.52
C GLU A 602 21.47 -4.42 29.26
N VAL A 603 21.59 -3.39 28.44
CA VAL A 603 22.45 -3.40 27.25
C VAL A 603 23.88 -3.14 27.71
N VAL A 604 24.80 -4.08 27.48
CA VAL A 604 26.19 -3.97 27.96
C VAL A 604 27.19 -4.19 26.84
N LEU A 605 28.34 -3.53 26.96
CA LEU A 605 29.48 -3.76 26.09
C LEU A 605 30.17 -5.06 26.48
N ASN A 606 30.57 -5.84 25.48
CA ASN A 606 31.33 -7.07 25.63
C ASN A 606 32.84 -6.77 25.60
N ASN A 607 33.31 -5.98 26.55
CA ASN A 607 34.70 -5.57 26.71
C ASN A 607 35.39 -6.27 27.90
N HIS A 608 34.80 -7.35 28.41
CA HIS A 608 35.37 -8.13 29.49
C HIS A 608 36.63 -8.89 29.03
N ASN A 609 37.63 -9.01 29.92
CA ASN A 609 38.86 -9.80 29.69
C ASN A 609 38.58 -11.25 29.24
N THR A 610 37.45 -11.82 29.69
CA THR A 610 36.94 -13.09 29.21
C THR A 610 35.52 -12.90 28.69
N ARG A 611 35.26 -13.32 27.44
CA ARG A 611 33.93 -13.27 26.84
C ARG A 611 32.93 -14.04 27.72
N PRO A 612 31.79 -13.44 28.11
CA PRO A 612 30.78 -14.13 28.88
C PRO A 612 30.18 -15.29 28.09
N SER A 613 29.69 -16.30 28.80
CA SER A 613 28.95 -17.40 28.20
C SER A 613 27.48 -17.02 28.12
N CYS A 614 26.86 -17.26 26.96
CA CYS A 614 25.43 -17.05 26.81
C CYS A 614 24.66 -18.08 27.65
N SER A 615 23.69 -17.64 28.45
CA SER A 615 22.85 -18.50 29.28
C SER A 615 22.02 -19.49 28.45
N HIS A 616 21.58 -19.09 27.25
CA HIS A 616 20.71 -19.90 26.41
C HIS A 616 21.46 -20.83 25.45
N CYS A 617 22.39 -20.31 24.63
CA CYS A 617 23.10 -21.16 23.64
C CYS A 617 24.43 -21.74 24.16
N HIS A 618 24.82 -21.40 25.39
CA HIS A 618 26.06 -21.82 26.06
C HIS A 618 27.36 -21.49 25.30
N SER A 619 27.27 -20.73 24.21
CA SER A 619 28.43 -20.25 23.45
C SER A 619 28.99 -18.97 24.04
N ARG A 620 30.29 -18.73 23.86
CA ARG A 620 30.91 -17.45 24.22
C ARG A 620 30.34 -16.32 23.37
N CYS A 621 29.96 -15.22 24.01
CA CYS A 621 29.47 -14.00 23.37
C CYS A 621 30.56 -13.37 22.49
N LYS A 622 30.28 -13.16 21.21
CA LYS A 622 31.25 -12.68 20.21
C LYS A 622 31.02 -11.24 19.74
N ALA A 623 29.77 -10.76 19.85
CA ALA A 623 29.40 -9.42 19.46
C ALA A 623 29.90 -8.39 20.48
N SER A 624 30.12 -7.16 20.03
CA SER A 624 30.53 -6.02 20.85
C SER A 624 29.46 -5.56 21.83
N VAL A 625 28.18 -5.74 21.50
CA VAL A 625 27.03 -5.40 22.35
C VAL A 625 26.21 -6.66 22.63
N ILE A 626 25.90 -6.89 23.90
CA ILE A 626 25.11 -8.03 24.39
C ILE A 626 24.08 -7.59 25.43
N LEU A 627 23.14 -8.47 25.77
CA LEU A 627 22.19 -8.22 26.85
C LEU A 627 22.61 -8.97 28.11
N LYS A 628 22.41 -8.33 29.26
CA LYS A 628 22.55 -8.91 30.59
C LYS A 628 21.19 -8.91 31.28
N ASP A 629 20.73 -10.08 31.68
CA ASP A 629 19.59 -10.22 32.59
C ASP A 629 19.98 -9.70 33.98
N ARG A 630 19.17 -8.81 34.55
CA ARG A 630 19.40 -8.27 35.90
C ARG A 630 18.83 -9.14 37.01
N ASN A 631 17.97 -10.10 36.68
CA ASN A 631 17.40 -11.06 37.61
C ASN A 631 18.32 -12.27 37.85
N GLU A 632 19.32 -12.47 36.99
CA GLU A 632 20.31 -13.53 37.09
C GLU A 632 21.74 -12.98 37.19
N ASP A 633 22.53 -13.47 38.14
CA ASP A 633 23.91 -12.97 38.37
C ASP A 633 24.87 -13.20 37.18
N ASN A 634 24.49 -14.03 36.18
CA ASN A 634 25.27 -14.30 34.94
C ASN A 634 24.40 -14.61 33.70
N GLY A 635 23.18 -14.08 33.62
CA GLY A 635 22.25 -14.33 32.51
C GLY A 635 22.57 -13.51 31.25
N TYR A 636 23.64 -13.82 30.51
CA TYR A 636 23.99 -13.08 29.30
C TYR A 636 23.33 -13.67 28.03
N LEU A 637 22.88 -12.80 27.12
CA LEU A 637 22.32 -13.20 25.83
C LEU A 637 23.13 -12.60 24.68
N CYS A 638 23.56 -13.46 23.75
CA CYS A 638 24.51 -13.08 22.69
C CYS A 638 23.87 -12.79 21.32
N SER A 639 22.58 -13.08 21.16
CA SER A 639 21.89 -12.94 19.87
C SER A 639 20.39 -12.76 20.07
N HIS A 640 19.73 -12.25 19.03
CA HIS A 640 18.29 -12.12 19.00
C HIS A 640 17.56 -13.48 19.10
N SER A 641 18.11 -14.53 18.48
CA SER A 641 17.56 -15.89 18.63
C SER A 641 17.60 -16.40 20.08
N CYS A 642 18.67 -16.10 20.82
CA CYS A 642 18.76 -16.43 22.23
C CYS A 642 17.77 -15.62 23.06
N TYR A 643 17.57 -14.36 22.72
CA TYR A 643 16.60 -13.50 23.39
C TYR A 643 15.15 -13.95 23.18
N LEU A 644 14.79 -14.44 21.99
CA LEU A 644 13.43 -14.95 21.75
C LEU A 644 13.14 -16.32 22.37
N SER A 645 14.18 -17.04 22.79
CA SER A 645 14.07 -18.41 23.30
C SER A 645 14.34 -18.51 24.81
N ALA A 646 14.88 -17.45 25.40
CA ALA A 646 14.96 -17.23 26.85
C ALA A 646 13.57 -16.88 27.37
#